data_AF-A0A6G0XV57-F1
#
_entry.id   AF-A0A6G0XV57-F1
#
_cell.length_a   1.000
_cell.length_b   1.000
_cell.length_c   1.000
_cell.angle_alpha   90.00
_cell.angle_beta   90.00
_cell.angle_gamma   90.00
#
_symmetry.space_group_name_H-M   'P 1'
#
loop_
_entity.id
_entity.type
_entity.pdbx_description
1 polymer ?
#
loop_
_entity_poly.entity_id
_entity_poly.type
_entity_poly.pdbx_seq_one_letter_code
_entity_poly.pdbx_strand_id
1 'polypeptide(L)'
;MMWIGAVRRWKGARIARSLHHFNAPRLADLVLVRHGESEGNVAREMSIRGDHSLFSGEFKNRHSSNWRLTDRGREQAEAAGEWLRKEDLIYYDRYLVSEYLRAMETAARFNLPDAQWYAEMLLRERDWGQMDLMSEAERSVKMHDELKRRDLDRFYYAPPGGESLATVAQRVDRLMCVLHRELPGKKVLVVCHGEVMWALRTRLERMSQDTFRELQMSGRMVDQLHNGHILHYTRTDPVTGKVAPFFTHMRSVCPWNEKLSPKGWIKINRPVYDNEMMLAIAERVPRMIVSEEYIQQTYRKENSLNPNIESPLNPVVEKPKIELNKVVIVNKMTRYQHEESLYGNSGEALKKQMSMRGFVYDRLKASHDHHIDAIEDITSCLKEHNIEATVFNAHELTHEAYDGADMVFSAGGDGTFLKAASFVNRPIPLAGLNTDSARSEGNLCCYSIDASCNRFVVGLERLLKGDFQWRNRQRIRVGMVNQEGFKYELPRYALNEVFIAESDASRPSFYNIGIDQQQRESHRSSGIIVCTGTGSSAWYYSASQIHREQISSILNAMDFHSYTNETVTEITERLNKDNMFPEDSLDMGYVVREPIINATFGDIRFRKGKARRVSMRSLGWDMKVNLDGLYSVPLNYGVQAVMKICTEPQYVLRTVDFSPHDSRHDKKYRPRS
;
A
#
# COMPACT_ATOMS: atom_id res chain seq x y z
N MET A 1 -39.32 -27.17 50.26
CA MET A 1 -38.31 -27.20 51.34
C MET A 1 -37.19 -28.12 50.89
N MET A 2 -36.09 -27.59 50.38
CA MET A 2 -34.75 -28.18 50.35
C MET A 2 -33.85 -27.28 49.48
N TRP A 3 -33.33 -26.26 50.15
CA TRP A 3 -32.17 -25.48 49.73
C TRP A 3 -31.07 -25.73 50.77
N ILE A 4 -29.83 -25.53 50.36
CA ILE A 4 -28.58 -25.48 51.13
C ILE A 4 -27.73 -26.76 51.06
N GLY A 5 -26.59 -26.66 50.34
CA GLY A 5 -25.44 -27.53 50.59
C GLY A 5 -24.51 -27.74 49.40
N ALA A 6 -23.67 -26.76 49.04
CA ALA A 6 -22.30 -26.97 48.55
C ALA A 6 -21.63 -25.66 48.08
N VAL A 7 -21.29 -24.77 49.02
CA VAL A 7 -20.24 -23.76 48.82
C VAL A 7 -19.01 -24.24 49.58
N ARG A 8 -18.13 -25.01 48.92
CA ARG A 8 -16.69 -25.17 49.27
C ARG A 8 -15.99 -26.21 48.40
N ARG A 9 -15.41 -25.74 47.30
CA ARG A 9 -14.14 -26.16 46.63
C ARG A 9 -14.19 -25.53 45.24
N TRP A 10 -13.04 -25.31 44.62
CA TRP A 10 -12.83 -24.53 43.37
C TRP A 10 -12.51 -23.03 43.56
N LYS A 11 -11.83 -22.68 44.66
CA LYS A 11 -10.77 -21.64 44.60
C LYS A 11 -9.46 -22.36 44.23
N GLY A 12 -9.10 -22.38 42.94
CA GLY A 12 -7.83 -22.99 42.52
C GLY A 12 -7.55 -23.07 41.01
N ALA A 13 -8.57 -23.01 40.14
CA ALA A 13 -8.38 -23.31 38.71
C ALA A 13 -8.44 -22.08 37.77
N ARG A 14 -8.34 -20.85 38.30
CA ARG A 14 -8.43 -19.60 37.49
C ARG A 14 -7.10 -18.91 37.17
N ILE A 15 -5.96 -19.49 37.57
CA ILE A 15 -4.63 -18.85 37.40
C ILE A 15 -3.76 -19.55 36.33
N ALA A 16 -4.12 -20.75 35.85
CA ALA A 16 -3.19 -21.57 35.05
C ALA A 16 -3.18 -21.34 33.53
N ARG A 17 -4.05 -20.49 32.95
CA ARG A 17 -4.11 -20.26 31.48
C ARG A 17 -3.29 -19.08 30.95
N SER A 18 -2.49 -18.40 31.78
CA SER A 18 -1.65 -17.25 31.33
C SER A 18 -0.14 -17.54 31.20
N LEU A 19 0.31 -18.77 31.46
CA LEU A 19 1.74 -19.05 31.66
C LEU A 19 2.54 -19.43 30.40
N HIS A 20 1.91 -19.73 29.26
CA HIS A 20 2.65 -20.17 28.07
C HIS A 20 3.40 -19.04 27.30
N HIS A 21 3.12 -17.77 27.57
CA HIS A 21 3.88 -16.64 26.99
C HIS A 21 5.19 -16.30 27.74
N PHE A 22 5.44 -16.93 28.90
CA PHE A 22 6.55 -16.59 29.79
C PHE A 22 7.85 -17.38 29.54
N ASN A 23 7.82 -18.41 28.68
CA ASN A 23 9.00 -19.26 28.40
C ASN A 23 9.77 -18.89 27.12
N ALA A 24 9.47 -17.74 26.49
CA ALA A 24 10.24 -17.30 25.33
C ALA A 24 11.69 -16.95 25.75
N PRO A 25 12.72 -17.46 25.04
CA PRO A 25 14.11 -17.07 25.26
C PRO A 25 14.25 -15.54 25.13
N ARG A 26 14.90 -14.88 26.11
CA ARG A 26 15.15 -13.43 26.09
C ARG A 26 16.55 -13.10 26.60
N LEU A 27 17.09 -11.97 26.16
CA LEU A 27 18.35 -11.39 26.67
C LEU A 27 18.30 -11.22 28.18
N ALA A 28 19.44 -11.25 28.89
CA ALA A 28 19.52 -10.92 30.31
C ALA A 28 19.64 -9.40 30.53
N ASP A 29 20.59 -8.78 29.81
CA ASP A 29 20.87 -7.35 29.85
C ASP A 29 21.04 -6.79 28.44
N LEU A 30 20.59 -5.55 28.26
CA LEU A 30 20.78 -4.78 27.03
C LEU A 30 21.30 -3.38 27.41
N VAL A 31 22.49 -3.05 26.96
CA VAL A 31 23.10 -1.73 27.14
C VAL A 31 23.07 -1.02 25.80
N LEU A 32 22.42 0.15 25.75
CA LEU A 32 22.34 1.02 24.58
C LEU A 32 23.16 2.27 24.84
N VAL A 33 24.00 2.67 23.89
CA VAL A 33 24.79 3.89 23.97
C VAL A 33 24.56 4.75 22.75
N ARG A 34 24.24 6.04 22.95
CA ARG A 34 24.19 7.02 21.87
C ARG A 34 25.61 7.40 21.48
N HIS A 35 25.88 7.52 20.18
CA HIS A 35 27.16 8.05 19.71
C HIS A 35 27.53 9.40 20.36
N GLY A 36 28.83 9.67 20.51
CA GLY A 36 29.35 10.97 20.95
C GLY A 36 28.96 12.11 19.99
N GLU A 37 29.15 13.36 20.39
CA GLU A 37 28.86 14.52 19.55
C GLU A 37 29.56 14.41 18.19
N SER A 38 28.79 14.59 17.12
CA SER A 38 29.28 14.49 15.74
C SER A 38 29.28 15.85 15.05
N GLU A 39 30.03 15.95 13.95
CA GLU A 39 30.01 17.13 13.05
C GLU A 39 28.57 17.56 12.72
N GLY A 40 27.69 16.59 12.46
CA GLY A 40 26.27 16.83 12.18
C GLY A 40 25.47 17.40 13.36
N ASN A 41 25.81 17.02 14.60
CA ASN A 41 25.17 17.61 15.78
C ASN A 41 25.54 19.08 15.94
N VAL A 42 26.82 19.40 15.77
CA VAL A 42 27.31 20.80 15.85
C VAL A 42 26.69 21.65 14.75
N ALA A 43 26.68 21.16 13.50
CA ALA A 43 26.06 21.87 12.39
C ALA A 43 24.57 22.14 12.64
N ARG A 44 23.84 21.12 13.13
CA ARG A 44 22.42 21.26 13.50
C ARG A 44 22.23 22.34 14.58
N GLU A 45 23.04 22.32 15.64
CA GLU A 45 22.93 23.25 16.76
C GLU A 45 23.28 24.70 16.37
N MET A 46 24.37 24.89 15.61
CA MET A 46 24.73 26.18 15.04
C MET A 46 23.60 26.74 14.17
N SER A 47 23.01 25.88 13.32
CA SER A 47 21.92 26.31 12.46
C SER A 47 20.64 26.65 13.22
N ILE A 48 20.37 26.05 14.38
CA ILE A 48 19.25 26.47 15.25
C ILE A 48 19.51 27.86 15.82
N ARG A 49 20.78 28.18 16.11
CA ARG A 49 21.22 29.50 16.59
C ARG A 49 21.34 30.55 15.49
N GLY A 50 21.01 30.20 14.25
CA GLY A 50 21.05 31.11 13.09
C GLY A 50 22.36 31.12 12.31
N ASP A 51 23.34 30.30 12.69
CA ASP A 51 24.58 30.13 11.92
C ASP A 51 24.48 28.93 10.98
N HIS A 52 24.35 29.20 9.68
CA HIS A 52 24.19 28.19 8.64
C HIS A 52 25.49 27.92 7.86
N SER A 53 26.63 28.46 8.30
CA SER A 53 27.91 28.40 7.59
C SER A 53 28.34 26.98 7.24
N LEU A 54 28.10 26.02 8.16
CA LEU A 54 28.42 24.61 7.95
C LEU A 54 27.52 23.91 6.91
N PHE A 55 26.35 24.44 6.55
CA PHE A 55 25.52 23.89 5.47
C PHE A 55 25.99 24.34 4.08
N SER A 56 27.31 24.37 3.88
CA SER A 56 27.98 24.75 2.64
C SER A 56 29.20 23.84 2.38
N GLY A 57 29.81 23.97 1.20
CA GLY A 57 31.06 23.27 0.88
C GLY A 57 31.01 21.75 1.05
N GLU A 58 32.07 21.17 1.61
CA GLU A 58 32.21 19.72 1.79
C GLU A 58 31.16 19.09 2.70
N PHE A 59 30.72 19.82 3.74
CA PHE A 59 29.75 19.28 4.69
C PHE A 59 28.40 18.99 4.02
N LYS A 60 27.93 19.90 3.15
CA LYS A 60 26.69 19.71 2.37
C LYS A 60 26.80 18.58 1.34
N ASN A 61 28.01 18.28 0.87
CA ASN A 61 28.28 17.22 -0.10
C ASN A 61 28.63 15.87 0.55
N ARG A 62 28.60 15.78 1.89
CA ARG A 62 28.89 14.56 2.65
C ARG A 62 27.58 13.94 3.15
N HIS A 63 27.35 12.68 2.81
CA HIS A 63 26.22 11.91 3.34
C HIS A 63 26.32 11.77 4.87
N SER A 64 25.19 11.84 5.58
CA SER A 64 25.15 11.87 7.05
C SER A 64 25.72 10.63 7.73
N SER A 65 25.79 9.49 7.04
CA SER A 65 26.50 8.29 7.52
C SER A 65 27.99 8.50 7.77
N ASN A 66 28.58 9.48 7.08
CA ASN A 66 30.03 9.71 7.05
C ASN A 66 30.47 10.84 7.99
N TRP A 67 29.54 11.50 8.70
CA TRP A 67 29.91 12.48 9.72
C TRP A 67 30.68 11.83 10.87
N ARG A 68 31.81 12.45 11.20
CA ARG A 68 32.76 11.98 12.22
C ARG A 68 32.43 12.56 13.59
N LEU A 69 33.07 12.02 14.64
CA LEU A 69 33.03 12.63 15.98
C LEU A 69 33.84 13.92 16.05
N THR A 70 33.34 14.90 16.81
CA THR A 70 34.11 16.06 17.25
C THR A 70 35.07 15.67 18.38
N ASP A 71 36.02 16.53 18.75
CA ASP A 71 36.91 16.25 19.88
C ASP A 71 36.13 16.08 21.19
N ARG A 72 35.12 16.94 21.42
CA ARG A 72 34.15 16.76 22.51
C ARG A 72 33.42 15.41 22.42
N GLY A 73 33.01 14.99 21.22
CA GLY A 73 32.38 13.70 21.01
C GLY A 73 33.29 12.51 21.32
N ARG A 74 34.61 12.65 21.09
CA ARG A 74 35.62 11.64 21.45
C ARG A 74 35.77 11.55 22.97
N GLU A 75 35.85 12.67 23.67
CA GLU A 75 35.87 12.73 25.14
C GLU A 75 34.61 12.09 25.75
N GLN A 76 33.43 12.37 25.17
CA GLN A 76 32.17 11.75 25.60
C GLN A 76 32.18 10.22 25.42
N ALA A 77 32.76 9.73 24.32
CA ALA A 77 32.89 8.30 24.05
C ALA A 77 33.86 7.62 25.03
N GLU A 78 34.99 8.28 25.33
CA GLU A 78 36.00 7.79 26.27
C GLU A 78 35.43 7.75 27.70
N ALA A 79 34.73 8.80 28.13
CA ALA A 79 34.02 8.84 29.41
C ALA A 79 32.95 7.73 29.52
N ALA A 80 32.24 7.44 28.43
CA ALA A 80 31.30 6.31 28.39
C ALA A 80 32.01 4.96 28.55
N GLY A 81 33.14 4.75 27.87
CA GLY A 81 33.98 3.56 28.03
C GLY A 81 34.54 3.41 29.45
N GLU A 82 35.01 4.49 30.05
CA GLU A 82 35.50 4.52 31.43
C GLU A 82 34.41 4.13 32.42
N TRP A 83 33.21 4.67 32.24
CA TRP A 83 32.08 4.33 33.08
C TRP A 83 31.69 2.86 32.94
N LEU A 84 31.66 2.30 31.72
CA LEU A 84 31.40 0.87 31.52
C LEU A 84 32.44 -0.01 32.24
N ARG A 85 33.72 0.37 32.19
CA ARG A 85 34.78 -0.34 32.93
C ARG A 85 34.60 -0.24 34.45
N LYS A 86 34.30 0.95 34.95
CA LYS A 86 34.12 1.20 36.39
C LYS A 86 32.94 0.42 36.98
N GLU A 87 31.89 0.23 36.19
CA GLU A 87 30.67 -0.49 36.59
C GLU A 87 30.75 -2.02 36.37
N ASP A 88 31.95 -2.55 36.07
CA ASP A 88 32.18 -3.97 35.76
C ASP A 88 31.34 -4.48 34.57
N LEU A 89 31.09 -3.59 33.61
CA LEU A 89 30.38 -3.85 32.36
C LEU A 89 31.38 -3.95 31.20
N ILE A 90 32.41 -4.79 31.39
CA ILE A 90 33.52 -4.93 30.44
C ILE A 90 33.35 -6.06 29.43
N TYR A 91 32.45 -7.02 29.71
CA TYR A 91 32.22 -8.19 28.87
C TYR A 91 30.75 -8.31 28.48
N TYR A 92 30.52 -8.51 27.18
CA TYR A 92 29.23 -8.78 26.58
C TYR A 92 29.32 -9.99 25.64
N ASP A 93 28.25 -10.76 25.54
CA ASP A 93 28.17 -11.88 24.60
C ASP A 93 28.00 -11.41 23.15
N ARG A 94 27.55 -10.16 22.94
CA ARG A 94 27.39 -9.54 21.62
C ARG A 94 27.61 -8.03 21.70
N TYR A 95 28.42 -7.51 20.77
CA TYR A 95 28.64 -6.08 20.57
C TYR A 95 28.08 -5.68 19.20
N LEU A 96 27.09 -4.79 19.18
CA LEU A 96 26.50 -4.27 17.95
C LEU A 96 26.78 -2.78 17.81
N VAL A 97 27.03 -2.33 16.59
CA VAL A 97 27.22 -0.92 16.28
C VAL A 97 26.49 -0.56 15.00
N SER A 98 25.94 0.65 14.94
CA SER A 98 25.45 1.19 13.68
C SER A 98 26.59 1.34 12.67
N GLU A 99 26.30 1.13 11.39
CA GLU A 99 27.27 1.31 10.30
C GLU A 99 27.77 2.75 10.10
N TYR A 100 27.19 3.72 10.79
CA TYR A 100 27.56 5.13 10.65
C TYR A 100 28.85 5.43 11.42
N LEU A 101 29.77 6.18 10.80
CA LEU A 101 31.14 6.35 11.29
C LEU A 101 31.22 6.88 12.72
N ARG A 102 30.41 7.89 13.07
CA ARG A 102 30.33 8.41 14.45
C ARG A 102 30.01 7.34 15.50
N ALA A 103 29.18 6.35 15.17
CA ALA A 103 28.84 5.26 16.09
C ALA A 103 30.00 4.27 16.20
N MET A 104 30.63 3.91 15.07
CA MET A 104 31.83 3.07 15.05
C MET A 104 33.01 3.70 15.81
N GLU A 105 33.27 4.99 15.61
CA GLU A 105 34.28 5.73 16.37
C GLU A 105 33.98 5.76 17.86
N THR A 106 32.70 5.94 18.25
CA THR A 106 32.29 5.92 19.65
C THR A 106 32.59 4.56 20.27
N ALA A 107 32.16 3.48 19.60
CA ALA A 107 32.34 2.11 20.04
C ALA A 107 33.83 1.73 20.19
N ALA A 108 34.66 2.11 19.22
CA ALA A 108 36.10 1.86 19.25
C ALA A 108 36.79 2.55 20.43
N ARG A 109 36.30 3.73 20.83
CA ARG A 109 36.83 4.51 21.96
C ARG A 109 36.43 3.98 23.33
N PHE A 110 35.51 3.02 23.39
CA PHE A 110 35.20 2.40 24.66
C PHE A 110 36.36 1.60 25.23
N ASN A 111 37.36 1.21 24.43
CA ASN A 111 38.55 0.47 24.87
C ASN A 111 38.18 -0.70 25.82
N LEU A 112 37.21 -1.51 25.39
CA LEU A 112 36.79 -2.71 26.11
C LEU A 112 37.68 -3.88 25.68
N PRO A 113 38.13 -4.73 26.63
CA PRO A 113 38.98 -5.87 26.30
C PRO A 113 38.23 -6.87 25.40
N ASP A 114 38.91 -7.37 24.37
CA ASP A 114 38.42 -8.42 23.46
C ASP A 114 37.08 -8.13 22.75
N ALA A 115 36.65 -6.87 22.68
CA ALA A 115 35.37 -6.51 22.07
C ALA A 115 35.37 -6.71 20.54
N GLN A 116 34.47 -7.57 20.05
CA GLN A 116 34.28 -7.86 18.62
C GLN A 116 32.94 -7.30 18.14
N TRP A 117 33.00 -6.19 17.41
CA TRP A 117 31.84 -5.42 16.99
C TRP A 117 31.23 -5.93 15.69
N TYR A 118 29.91 -6.12 15.68
CA TYR A 118 29.12 -6.40 14.48
C TYR A 118 28.43 -5.12 14.03
N ALA A 119 28.74 -4.68 12.82
CA ALA A 119 28.04 -3.57 12.20
C ALA A 119 26.65 -4.02 11.74
N GLU A 120 25.61 -3.30 12.16
CA GLU A 120 24.21 -3.69 11.94
C GLU A 120 23.42 -2.56 11.27
N MET A 121 22.93 -2.83 10.06
CA MET A 121 22.14 -1.92 9.24
C MET A 121 20.85 -1.49 9.95
N LEU A 122 20.23 -2.39 10.72
CA LEU A 122 18.99 -2.09 11.47
C LEU A 122 19.20 -1.10 12.61
N LEU A 123 20.44 -0.68 12.91
CA LEU A 123 20.77 0.33 13.90
C LEU A 123 21.10 1.71 13.30
N ARG A 124 21.02 1.89 11.97
CA ARG A 124 21.24 3.21 11.34
C ARG A 124 20.28 4.28 11.87
N GLU A 125 20.72 5.53 11.84
CA GLU A 125 19.90 6.67 12.25
C GLU A 125 18.62 6.73 11.41
N ARG A 126 17.59 7.35 11.97
CA ARG A 126 16.38 7.69 11.22
C ARG A 126 16.72 8.48 9.97
N ASP A 127 16.18 8.05 8.84
CA ASP A 127 16.33 8.79 7.59
C ASP A 127 15.44 10.04 7.59
N TRP A 128 16.06 11.22 7.51
CA TRP A 128 15.35 12.50 7.43
C TRP A 128 15.00 12.91 5.98
N GLY A 129 15.30 12.05 5.01
CA GLY A 129 14.97 12.23 3.60
C GLY A 129 15.50 13.55 3.06
N GLN A 130 14.62 14.30 2.41
CA GLN A 130 14.98 15.59 1.82
C GLN A 130 15.48 16.63 2.85
N MET A 131 15.14 16.47 4.14
CA MET A 131 15.53 17.44 5.18
C MET A 131 16.94 17.23 5.74
N ASP A 132 17.57 16.08 5.49
CA ASP A 132 18.80 15.67 6.19
C ASP A 132 19.95 16.67 6.02
N LEU A 133 20.09 17.23 4.80
CA LEU A 133 21.15 18.19 4.44
C LEU A 133 20.66 19.65 4.30
N MET A 134 19.49 19.97 4.89
CA MET A 134 18.95 21.33 4.91
C MET A 134 19.26 22.04 6.22
N SER A 135 19.71 23.29 6.13
CA SER A 135 19.79 24.21 7.27
C SER A 135 18.40 24.51 7.85
N GLU A 136 18.33 25.00 9.08
CA GLU A 136 17.06 25.38 9.73
C GLU A 136 16.32 26.49 8.96
N ALA A 137 17.05 27.45 8.38
CA ALA A 137 16.46 28.47 7.52
C ALA A 137 15.87 27.85 6.25
N GLU A 138 16.60 26.95 5.58
CA GLU A 138 16.08 26.24 4.41
C GLU A 138 14.87 25.37 4.74
N ARG A 139 14.87 24.67 5.89
CA ARG A 139 13.73 23.86 6.35
C ARG A 139 12.51 24.75 6.60
N SER A 140 12.70 25.87 7.27
CA SER A 140 11.62 26.81 7.58
C SER A 140 10.98 27.40 6.33
N VAL A 141 11.78 27.69 5.30
CA VAL A 141 11.30 28.26 4.04
C VAL A 141 10.72 27.19 3.09
N LYS A 142 11.45 26.10 2.86
CA LYS A 142 11.12 25.10 1.83
C LYS A 142 10.13 24.04 2.32
N MET A 143 10.05 23.82 3.64
CA MET A 143 9.34 22.69 4.25
C MET A 143 8.39 23.15 5.36
N HIS A 144 7.86 24.37 5.30
CA HIS A 144 6.98 24.95 6.33
C HIS A 144 5.78 24.07 6.69
N ASP A 145 5.05 23.58 5.69
CA ASP A 145 3.87 22.74 5.93
C ASP A 145 4.24 21.38 6.51
N GLU A 146 5.41 20.87 6.15
CA GLU A 146 5.96 19.64 6.70
C GLU A 146 6.40 19.82 8.16
N LEU A 147 6.93 20.99 8.54
CA LEU A 147 7.20 21.34 9.94
C LEU A 147 5.91 21.44 10.75
N LYS A 148 4.83 22.03 10.20
CA LYS A 148 3.51 22.03 10.85
C LYS A 148 2.99 20.60 11.06
N ARG A 149 3.10 19.72 10.05
CA ARG A 149 2.70 18.31 10.16
C ARG A 149 3.52 17.56 11.23
N ARG A 150 4.82 17.81 11.29
CA ARG A 150 5.69 17.27 12.34
C ARG A 150 5.25 17.72 13.73
N ASP A 151 4.84 18.99 13.85
CA ASP A 151 4.43 19.56 15.14
C ASP A 151 3.03 19.07 15.57
N LEU A 152 2.19 18.60 14.64
CA LEU A 152 0.95 17.88 14.98
C LEU A 152 1.24 16.52 15.64
N ASP A 153 2.12 15.70 15.05
CA ASP A 153 2.56 14.45 15.68
C ASP A 153 3.98 14.02 15.27
N ARG A 154 4.92 14.14 16.21
CA ARG A 154 6.34 13.81 15.98
C ARG A 154 6.61 12.32 15.82
N PHE A 155 5.74 11.44 16.33
CA PHE A 155 5.97 10.00 16.33
C PHE A 155 5.61 9.39 14.97
N TYR A 156 4.49 9.80 14.38
CA TYR A 156 4.01 9.31 13.08
C TYR A 156 4.48 10.12 11.89
N TYR A 157 4.90 11.36 12.10
CA TYR A 157 5.43 12.18 11.03
C TYR A 157 6.62 11.51 10.35
N ALA A 158 6.60 11.41 9.02
CA ALA A 158 7.74 11.04 8.19
C ALA A 158 8.09 12.22 7.30
N PRO A 159 9.35 12.69 7.29
CA PRO A 159 9.76 13.72 6.34
C PRO A 159 9.70 13.20 4.90
N PRO A 160 9.56 14.06 3.89
CA PRO A 160 9.50 13.65 2.49
C PRO A 160 10.70 12.78 2.10
N GLY A 161 10.42 11.54 1.68
CA GLY A 161 11.44 10.56 1.31
C GLY A 161 12.22 9.93 2.48
N GLY A 162 11.84 10.19 3.73
CA GLY A 162 12.48 9.64 4.93
C GLY A 162 11.57 8.70 5.72
N GLU A 163 11.92 8.48 7.00
CA GLU A 163 11.26 7.53 7.90
C GLU A 163 10.49 8.24 9.02
N SER A 164 9.38 7.65 9.48
CA SER A 164 8.76 8.04 10.76
C SER A 164 9.45 7.36 11.94
N LEU A 165 9.29 7.90 13.15
CA LEU A 165 9.78 7.20 14.34
C LEU A 165 9.05 5.87 14.56
N ALA A 166 7.77 5.78 14.18
CA ALA A 166 7.02 4.53 14.14
C ALA A 166 7.66 3.48 13.20
N THR A 167 8.18 3.90 12.04
CA THR A 167 8.91 3.02 11.11
C THR A 167 10.22 2.53 11.72
N VAL A 168 10.97 3.42 12.40
CA VAL A 168 12.18 3.03 13.14
C VAL A 168 11.84 2.03 14.26
N ALA A 169 10.70 2.21 14.95
CA ALA A 169 10.22 1.31 15.98
C ALA A 169 9.96 -0.12 15.45
N GLN A 170 9.37 -0.24 14.26
CA GLN A 170 9.19 -1.54 13.60
C GLN A 170 10.53 -2.19 13.19
N ARG A 171 11.51 -1.37 12.77
CA ARG A 171 12.86 -1.84 12.42
C ARG A 171 13.59 -2.41 13.63
N VAL A 172 13.55 -1.72 14.77
CA VAL A 172 14.19 -2.21 16.00
C VAL A 172 13.45 -3.40 16.62
N ASP A 173 12.13 -3.55 16.40
CA ASP A 173 11.39 -4.76 16.80
C ASP A 173 11.98 -6.01 16.12
N ARG A 174 12.33 -5.92 14.82
CA ARG A 174 12.98 -7.03 14.10
C ARG A 174 14.34 -7.40 14.72
N LEU A 175 15.16 -6.39 15.05
CA LEU A 175 16.43 -6.60 15.74
C LEU A 175 16.22 -7.29 17.09
N MET A 176 15.27 -6.81 17.89
CA MET A 176 14.99 -7.40 19.21
C MET A 176 14.50 -8.85 19.11
N CYS A 177 13.70 -9.19 18.09
CA CYS A 177 13.29 -10.57 17.83
C CYS A 177 14.50 -11.48 17.54
N VAL A 178 15.45 -11.03 16.72
CA VAL A 178 16.68 -11.77 16.41
C VAL A 178 17.50 -11.98 17.67
N LEU A 179 17.75 -10.91 18.44
CA LEU A 179 18.55 -10.99 19.67
C LEU A 179 17.93 -11.88 20.74
N HIS A 180 16.62 -11.79 20.95
CA HIS A 180 15.93 -12.66 21.90
C HIS A 180 15.99 -14.14 21.51
N ARG A 181 15.92 -14.44 20.21
CA ARG A 181 16.00 -15.81 19.70
C ARG A 181 17.42 -16.39 19.79
N GLU A 182 18.43 -15.60 19.44
CA GLU A 182 19.81 -16.10 19.29
C GLU A 182 20.64 -16.01 20.57
N LEU A 183 20.29 -15.11 21.49
CA LEU A 183 21.09 -14.79 22.67
C LEU A 183 20.29 -14.89 23.99
N PRO A 184 19.54 -15.98 24.27
CA PRO A 184 18.85 -16.13 25.54
C PRO A 184 19.78 -16.08 26.75
N GLY A 185 19.40 -15.29 27.76
CA GLY A 185 20.14 -15.14 29.00
C GLY A 185 21.48 -14.42 28.86
N LYS A 186 21.77 -13.85 27.68
CA LYS A 186 23.04 -13.19 27.37
C LYS A 186 22.96 -11.68 27.49
N LYS A 187 24.13 -11.03 27.58
CA LYS A 187 24.28 -9.57 27.67
C LYS A 187 24.68 -8.99 26.31
N VAL A 188 24.01 -7.92 25.89
CA VAL A 188 24.28 -7.26 24.59
C VAL A 188 24.61 -5.78 24.82
N LEU A 189 25.67 -5.30 24.17
CA LEU A 189 26.02 -3.88 24.06
C LEU A 189 25.71 -3.38 22.65
N VAL A 190 25.05 -2.23 22.55
CA VAL A 190 24.63 -1.61 21.30
C VAL A 190 25.06 -0.14 21.26
N VAL A 191 25.78 0.27 20.22
CA VAL A 191 26.11 1.68 19.96
C VAL A 191 25.35 2.18 18.75
N CYS A 192 24.47 3.16 18.94
CA CYS A 192 23.57 3.66 17.91
C CYS A 192 23.26 5.15 18.09
N HIS A 193 22.04 5.58 17.77
CA HIS A 193 21.66 6.98 17.66
C HIS A 193 20.48 7.35 18.54
N GLY A 194 20.26 8.65 18.72
CA GLY A 194 19.26 9.16 19.66
C GLY A 194 17.83 8.72 19.33
N GLU A 195 17.41 8.84 18.07
CA GLU A 195 16.05 8.46 17.67
C GLU A 195 15.87 6.94 17.64
N VAL A 196 16.91 6.18 17.31
CA VAL A 196 16.91 4.71 17.42
C VAL A 196 16.74 4.27 18.88
N MET A 197 17.43 4.92 19.82
CA MET A 197 17.25 4.66 21.24
C MET A 197 15.83 5.02 21.69
N TRP A 198 15.29 6.17 21.29
CA TRP A 198 13.89 6.52 21.57
C TRP A 198 12.91 5.47 21.04
N ALA A 199 13.10 5.00 19.81
CA ALA A 199 12.31 3.93 19.24
C ALA A 199 12.39 2.66 20.11
N LEU A 200 13.60 2.23 20.50
CA LEU A 200 13.79 1.10 21.41
C LEU A 200 13.08 1.32 22.77
N ARG A 201 13.20 2.51 23.37
CA ARG A 201 12.51 2.85 24.63
C ARG A 201 11.00 2.64 24.52
N THR A 202 10.38 3.15 23.45
CA THR A 202 8.92 3.00 23.26
C THR A 202 8.48 1.54 23.23
N ARG A 203 9.31 0.65 22.67
CA ARG A 203 9.03 -0.79 22.55
C ARG A 203 9.33 -1.55 23.83
N LEU A 204 10.50 -1.32 24.43
CA LEU A 204 10.94 -2.00 25.65
C LEU A 204 10.08 -1.60 26.85
N GLU A 205 9.76 -0.31 26.97
CA GLU A 205 8.98 0.26 28.08
C GLU A 205 7.47 0.27 27.81
N ARG A 206 7.02 -0.08 26.59
CA ARG A 206 5.60 -0.06 26.15
C ARG A 206 4.94 1.31 26.40
N MET A 207 5.65 2.37 26.05
CA MET A 207 5.16 3.74 26.21
C MET A 207 3.95 3.99 25.30
N SER A 208 2.97 4.75 25.80
CA SER A 208 1.93 5.33 24.94
C SER A 208 2.50 6.51 24.14
N GLN A 209 1.75 6.97 23.14
CA GLN A 209 2.09 8.17 22.38
C GLN A 209 2.15 9.40 23.28
N ASP A 210 1.22 9.51 24.23
CA ASP A 210 1.19 10.63 25.18
C ASP A 210 2.41 10.63 26.08
N THR A 211 2.79 9.47 26.66
CA THR A 211 4.01 9.37 27.46
C THR A 211 5.27 9.71 26.65
N PHE A 212 5.33 9.24 25.40
CA PHE A 212 6.42 9.62 24.50
C PHE A 212 6.46 11.13 24.25
N ARG A 213 5.30 11.74 23.97
CA ARG A 213 5.17 13.18 23.71
C ARG A 213 5.52 14.01 24.95
N GLU A 214 5.05 13.61 26.13
CA GLU A 214 5.38 14.22 27.43
C GLU A 214 6.88 14.21 27.69
N LEU A 215 7.54 13.07 27.46
CA LEU A 215 8.99 12.95 27.64
C LEU A 215 9.79 13.75 26.59
N GLN A 216 9.33 13.81 25.34
CA GLN A 216 9.97 14.61 24.29
C GLN A 216 9.85 16.10 24.54
N MET A 217 8.68 16.55 25.02
CA MET A 217 8.39 17.95 25.31
C MET A 217 8.81 18.35 26.73
N SER A 218 9.29 17.40 27.52
CA SER A 218 9.84 17.66 28.84
C SER A 218 11.02 18.62 28.75
N GLY A 219 10.92 19.75 29.45
CA GLY A 219 12.04 20.66 29.65
C GLY A 219 13.08 20.13 30.65
N ARG A 220 12.87 18.95 31.24
CA ARG A 220 13.82 18.36 32.19
C ARG A 220 14.96 17.71 31.42
N MET A 221 16.18 18.20 31.64
CA MET A 221 17.36 17.69 30.94
C MET A 221 17.62 16.19 31.18
N VAL A 222 17.16 15.63 32.30
CA VAL A 222 17.30 14.21 32.65
C VAL A 222 16.40 13.28 31.81
N ASP A 223 15.35 13.80 31.18
CA ASP A 223 14.46 13.00 30.32
C ASP A 223 14.99 12.89 28.88
N GLN A 224 15.97 13.73 28.53
CA GLN A 224 16.54 13.84 27.20
C GLN A 224 17.72 12.86 27.02
N LEU A 225 17.84 12.28 25.82
CA LEU A 225 18.97 11.42 25.48
C LEU A 225 20.11 12.25 24.90
N HIS A 226 21.18 12.45 25.67
CA HIS A 226 22.36 13.24 25.28
C HIS A 226 23.37 12.41 24.46
N ASN A 227 24.29 13.05 23.76
CA ASN A 227 25.40 12.33 23.12
C ASN A 227 26.26 11.60 24.17
N GLY A 228 26.69 10.37 23.86
CA GLY A 228 27.40 9.49 24.82
C GLY A 228 26.53 8.95 25.97
N HIS A 229 25.21 9.14 25.94
CA HIS A 229 24.30 8.67 26.99
C HIS A 229 24.09 7.15 26.91
N ILE A 230 24.02 6.51 28.07
CA ILE A 230 23.87 5.07 28.25
C ILE A 230 22.51 4.73 28.86
N LEU A 231 21.79 3.80 28.24
CA LEU A 231 20.60 3.15 28.83
C LEU A 231 20.92 1.68 29.07
N HIS A 232 20.85 1.23 30.31
CA HIS A 232 21.06 -0.16 30.69
C HIS A 232 19.75 -0.77 31.14
N TYR A 233 19.23 -1.72 30.36
CA TYR A 233 18.05 -2.52 30.68
C TYR A 233 18.46 -3.85 31.27
N THR A 234 17.79 -4.25 32.36
CA THR A 234 18.01 -5.55 33.01
C THR A 234 16.71 -6.26 33.36
N ARG A 235 16.76 -7.59 33.34
CA ARG A 235 15.69 -8.47 33.83
C ARG A 235 15.87 -8.82 35.30
N THR A 236 17.08 -8.67 35.82
CA THR A 236 17.39 -9.00 37.20
C THR A 236 17.01 -7.82 38.06
N ASP A 237 16.09 -8.04 39.01
CA ASP A 237 15.75 -7.01 39.99
C ASP A 237 17.02 -6.60 40.77
N PRO A 238 17.45 -5.33 40.69
CA PRO A 238 18.69 -4.89 41.34
C PRO A 238 18.66 -4.97 42.86
N VAL A 239 17.48 -5.01 43.47
CA VAL A 239 17.29 -5.08 44.93
C VAL A 239 17.15 -6.53 45.38
N THR A 240 16.35 -7.34 44.68
CA THR A 240 16.03 -8.71 45.13
C THR A 240 16.82 -9.81 44.42
N GLY A 241 17.56 -9.50 43.36
CA GLY A 241 18.29 -10.46 42.52
C GLY A 241 17.40 -11.42 41.70
N LYS A 242 16.08 -11.21 41.68
CA LYS A 242 15.15 -12.11 40.99
C LYS A 242 15.12 -11.81 39.49
N VAL A 243 15.25 -12.86 38.68
CA VAL A 243 15.20 -12.73 37.22
C VAL A 243 13.76 -12.74 36.74
N ALA A 244 13.34 -11.64 36.12
CA ALA A 244 12.03 -11.50 35.51
C ALA A 244 12.01 -12.05 34.07
N PRO A 245 10.82 -12.33 33.50
CA PRO A 245 10.70 -12.80 32.12
C PRO A 245 10.89 -11.72 31.05
N PHE A 246 10.90 -10.44 31.43
CA PHE A 246 11.14 -9.29 30.54
C PHE A 246 11.90 -8.21 31.31
N PHE A 247 12.51 -7.24 30.62
CA PHE A 247 13.24 -6.16 31.31
C PHE A 247 12.33 -5.44 32.30
N THR A 248 12.72 -5.38 33.56
CA THR A 248 11.92 -4.76 34.63
C THR A 248 12.50 -3.44 35.08
N HIS A 249 13.79 -3.23 34.89
CA HIS A 249 14.50 -2.04 35.34
C HIS A 249 15.35 -1.47 34.21
N MET A 250 15.49 -0.15 34.22
CA MET A 250 16.34 0.62 33.33
C MET A 250 17.15 1.61 34.14
N ARG A 251 18.43 1.75 33.83
CA ARG A 251 19.31 2.80 34.37
C ARG A 251 19.72 3.73 33.24
N SER A 252 19.57 5.04 33.44
CA SER A 252 19.87 6.09 32.45
C SER A 252 21.03 6.93 32.95
N VAL A 253 22.14 6.98 32.21
CA VAL A 253 23.38 7.62 32.66
C VAL A 253 24.02 8.44 31.56
N CYS A 254 24.44 9.64 31.92
CA CYS A 254 25.30 10.51 31.13
C CYS A 254 26.68 10.59 31.81
N PRO A 255 27.65 9.75 31.41
CA PRO A 255 28.91 9.54 32.14
C PRO A 255 29.75 10.79 32.35
N TRP A 256 29.75 11.70 31.38
CA TRP A 256 30.50 12.95 31.42
C TRP A 256 29.78 14.08 32.16
N ASN A 257 28.53 13.89 32.59
CA ASN A 257 27.78 14.84 33.41
C ASN A 257 26.69 14.16 34.25
N GLU A 258 27.02 13.86 35.51
CA GLU A 258 26.11 13.19 36.44
C GLU A 258 24.79 13.94 36.68
N LYS A 259 24.75 15.27 36.53
CA LYS A 259 23.52 16.07 36.71
C LYS A 259 22.46 15.76 35.66
N LEU A 260 22.86 15.18 34.52
CA LEU A 260 21.97 14.74 33.45
C LEU A 260 21.48 13.30 33.64
N SER A 261 21.89 12.63 34.72
CA SER A 261 21.56 11.24 35.02
C SER A 261 20.50 11.16 36.12
N PRO A 262 19.35 10.52 35.87
CA PRO A 262 18.49 10.02 36.95
C PRO A 262 19.28 9.15 37.94
N LYS A 263 18.98 9.24 39.23
CA LYS A 263 19.68 8.47 40.25
C LYS A 263 19.21 7.01 40.27
N GLY A 264 20.14 6.08 40.06
CA GLY A 264 19.93 4.64 40.27
C GLY A 264 19.07 3.95 39.22
N TRP A 265 18.52 2.79 39.59
CA TRP A 265 17.66 1.98 38.74
C TRP A 265 16.22 2.48 38.77
N ILE A 266 15.62 2.65 37.59
CA ILE A 266 14.24 3.04 37.38
C ILE A 266 13.43 1.80 37.04
N LYS A 267 12.34 1.56 37.78
CA LYS A 267 11.41 0.47 37.46
C LYS A 267 10.57 0.84 36.23
N ILE A 268 10.51 -0.07 35.26
CA ILE A 268 9.77 0.14 34.01
C ILE A 268 8.27 -0.08 34.28
N ASN A 269 7.49 0.99 34.21
CA ASN A 269 6.05 0.92 34.29
C ASN A 269 5.44 0.66 32.91
N ARG A 270 4.66 -0.41 32.76
CA ARG A 270 3.96 -0.75 31.51
C ARG A 270 2.47 -0.58 31.75
N PRO A 271 1.84 0.47 31.21
CA PRO A 271 0.44 0.73 31.49
C PRO A 271 -0.43 -0.40 30.93
N VAL A 272 -1.46 -0.77 31.69
CA VAL A 272 -2.56 -1.65 31.27
C VAL A 272 -3.82 -0.86 31.53
N TYR A 273 -4.71 -0.80 30.55
CA TYR A 273 -5.92 0.01 30.60
C TYR A 273 -7.14 -0.91 30.70
N ASP A 274 -8.04 -0.60 31.63
CA ASP A 274 -9.40 -1.12 31.60
C ASP A 274 -10.31 -0.18 30.80
N ASN A 275 -11.58 -0.55 30.65
CA ASN A 275 -12.53 0.21 29.85
C ASN A 275 -12.76 1.63 30.41
N GLU A 276 -12.79 1.80 31.72
CA GLU A 276 -12.99 3.10 32.37
C GLU A 276 -11.79 4.02 32.12
N MET A 277 -10.57 3.49 32.27
CA MET A 277 -9.35 4.21 31.94
C MET A 277 -9.29 4.61 30.46
N MET A 278 -9.65 3.71 29.54
CA MET A 278 -9.66 4.01 28.11
C MET A 278 -10.66 5.12 27.75
N LEU A 279 -11.88 5.08 28.31
CA LEU A 279 -12.88 6.12 28.12
C LEU A 279 -12.43 7.45 28.72
N ALA A 280 -11.87 7.45 29.93
CA ALA A 280 -11.34 8.66 30.56
C ALA A 280 -10.18 9.28 29.75
N ILE A 281 -9.35 8.48 29.09
CA ILE A 281 -8.32 8.99 28.16
C ILE A 281 -8.96 9.62 26.92
N ALA A 282 -9.95 8.95 26.33
CA ALA A 282 -10.66 9.48 25.16
C ALA A 282 -11.37 10.82 25.47
N GLU A 283 -11.96 10.95 26.65
CA GLU A 283 -12.67 12.15 27.11
C GLU A 283 -11.73 13.35 27.38
N ARG A 284 -10.43 13.13 27.60
CA ARG A 284 -9.44 14.22 27.70
C ARG A 284 -9.25 14.97 26.39
N VAL A 285 -9.53 14.32 25.27
CA VAL A 285 -9.46 14.94 23.95
C VAL A 285 -10.85 15.44 23.58
N PRO A 286 -11.08 16.77 23.51
CA PRO A 286 -12.39 17.31 23.19
C PRO A 286 -12.89 16.76 21.85
N ARG A 287 -14.16 16.33 21.82
CA ARG A 287 -14.82 16.00 20.56
C ARG A 287 -14.92 17.27 19.72
N MET A 288 -14.29 17.28 18.54
CA MET A 288 -14.35 18.41 17.61
C MET A 288 -15.68 18.46 16.83
N ILE A 289 -16.49 17.40 16.89
CA ILE A 289 -17.81 17.31 16.27
C ILE A 289 -18.79 16.93 17.38
N VAL A 290 -19.53 17.90 17.89
CA VAL A 290 -20.45 17.71 19.03
C VAL A 290 -21.92 17.86 18.60
N SER A 291 -22.19 18.71 17.61
CA SER A 291 -23.52 18.90 16.99
C SER A 291 -23.38 19.56 15.61
N GLU A 292 -24.43 19.48 14.78
CA GLU A 292 -24.50 20.25 13.53
C GLU A 292 -24.39 21.76 13.78
N GLU A 293 -24.93 22.25 14.88
CA GLU A 293 -24.83 23.66 15.29
C GLU A 293 -23.39 24.07 15.60
N TYR A 294 -22.61 23.21 16.29
CA TYR A 294 -21.18 23.44 16.52
C TYR A 294 -20.40 23.48 15.20
N ILE A 295 -20.72 22.59 14.25
CA ILE A 295 -20.11 22.58 12.92
C ILE A 295 -20.38 23.91 12.19
N GLN A 296 -21.64 24.37 12.20
CA GLN A 296 -22.02 25.63 11.55
C GLN A 296 -21.39 26.85 12.23
N GLN A 297 -21.34 26.88 13.56
CA GLN A 297 -20.76 28.01 14.30
C GLN A 297 -19.23 28.09 14.18
N THR A 298 -18.55 26.95 14.18
CA THR A 298 -17.07 26.88 14.22
C THR A 298 -16.44 26.91 12.84
N TYR A 299 -17.06 26.27 11.84
CA TYR A 299 -16.43 26.06 10.53
C TYR A 299 -17.16 26.76 9.35
N ARG A 300 -18.32 27.39 9.57
CA ARG A 300 -19.03 28.16 8.50
C ARG A 300 -19.06 29.67 8.71
N LYS A 301 -18.61 30.21 9.85
CA LYS A 301 -18.69 31.65 10.15
C LYS A 301 -17.55 32.52 9.61
N GLU A 302 -16.48 31.97 9.06
CA GLU A 302 -15.43 32.75 8.39
C GLU A 302 -15.46 32.53 6.86
N ASN A 303 -16.57 32.96 6.25
CA ASN A 303 -16.65 33.21 4.81
C ASN A 303 -17.16 34.63 4.56
N SER A 304 -16.57 35.60 5.25
CA SER A 304 -16.73 37.03 4.96
C SER A 304 -15.36 37.67 4.75
N LEU A 305 -14.89 37.59 3.51
CA LEU A 305 -14.06 38.53 2.75
C LEU A 305 -12.80 39.14 3.39
N ASN A 306 -11.66 38.88 2.74
CA ASN A 306 -10.63 39.89 2.53
C ASN A 306 -10.16 39.82 1.06
N PRO A 307 -10.42 40.82 0.20
CA PRO A 307 -10.18 40.71 -1.25
C PRO A 307 -8.72 40.98 -1.70
N ASN A 308 -7.76 41.13 -0.78
CA ASN A 308 -6.37 41.52 -1.13
C ASN A 308 -5.27 40.68 -0.46
N ILE A 309 -5.49 39.38 -0.26
CA ILE A 309 -4.42 38.46 0.16
C ILE A 309 -4.41 37.26 -0.78
N GLU A 310 -3.55 37.30 -1.80
CA GLU A 310 -3.09 36.10 -2.50
C GLU A 310 -2.33 35.24 -1.48
N SER A 311 -3.00 34.22 -0.94
CA SER A 311 -2.34 33.14 -0.20
C SER A 311 -1.96 32.05 -1.19
N PRO A 312 -0.67 31.75 -1.41
CA PRO A 312 -0.28 30.58 -2.18
C PRO A 312 -0.53 29.34 -1.31
N LEU A 313 -1.10 28.28 -1.92
CA LEU A 313 -1.23 26.92 -1.39
C LEU A 313 -2.48 26.62 -0.51
N ASN A 314 -3.66 26.95 -1.02
CA ASN A 314 -4.59 25.83 -1.27
C ASN A 314 -4.22 25.31 -2.66
N PRO A 315 -3.92 24.01 -2.88
CA PRO A 315 -4.24 23.49 -4.20
C PRO A 315 -5.75 23.60 -4.25
N VAL A 316 -6.25 24.67 -4.87
CA VAL A 316 -7.48 24.56 -5.62
C VAL A 316 -7.20 23.36 -6.51
N VAL A 317 -7.71 22.18 -6.13
CA VAL A 317 -7.82 21.11 -7.09
C VAL A 317 -8.76 21.73 -8.10
N GLU A 318 -8.18 22.28 -9.17
CA GLU A 318 -8.96 22.85 -10.25
C GLU A 318 -9.97 21.78 -10.61
N LYS A 319 -11.26 22.11 -10.43
CA LYS A 319 -12.31 21.20 -10.83
C LYS A 319 -12.00 20.83 -12.28
N PRO A 320 -11.91 19.52 -12.60
CA PRO A 320 -11.52 19.12 -13.94
C PRO A 320 -12.49 19.76 -14.93
N LYS A 321 -11.96 20.62 -15.80
CA LYS A 321 -12.74 21.25 -16.87
C LYS A 321 -12.67 20.35 -18.10
N ILE A 322 -13.82 20.13 -18.71
CA ILE A 322 -13.94 19.50 -20.01
C ILE A 322 -14.92 20.31 -20.84
N GLU A 323 -14.50 20.65 -22.05
CA GLU A 323 -15.35 21.26 -23.06
C GLU A 323 -15.73 20.15 -24.03
N LEU A 324 -17.04 20.02 -24.31
CA LEU A 324 -17.58 19.00 -25.19
C LEU A 324 -18.25 19.70 -26.36
N ASN A 325 -17.68 19.57 -27.54
CA ASN A 325 -18.27 20.02 -28.80
C ASN A 325 -18.66 18.81 -29.66
N LYS A 326 -17.80 17.80 -29.72
CA LYS A 326 -18.02 16.57 -30.48
C LYS A 326 -17.74 15.34 -29.64
N VAL A 327 -18.71 14.44 -29.55
CA VAL A 327 -18.61 13.21 -28.76
C VAL A 327 -18.98 11.99 -29.58
N VAL A 328 -18.40 10.84 -29.19
CA VAL A 328 -18.70 9.55 -29.79
C VAL A 328 -19.40 8.65 -28.79
N ILE A 329 -20.53 8.07 -29.20
CA ILE A 329 -21.28 7.11 -28.40
C ILE A 329 -21.04 5.72 -28.98
N VAL A 330 -20.47 4.83 -28.17
CA VAL A 330 -20.30 3.42 -28.51
C VAL A 330 -21.52 2.65 -28.01
N ASN A 331 -22.37 2.23 -28.93
CA ASN A 331 -23.61 1.54 -28.67
C ASN A 331 -23.40 0.01 -28.58
N LYS A 332 -24.02 -0.64 -27.59
CA LYS A 332 -24.01 -2.12 -27.55
C LYS A 332 -25.01 -2.69 -28.54
N MET A 333 -24.67 -3.84 -29.13
CA MET A 333 -25.69 -4.69 -29.76
C MET A 333 -26.35 -5.51 -28.67
N THR A 334 -27.67 -5.39 -28.51
CA THR A 334 -28.40 -6.19 -27.51
C THR A 334 -28.54 -7.64 -27.98
N ARG A 335 -28.72 -8.58 -27.03
CA ARG A 335 -28.98 -9.98 -27.39
C ARG A 335 -30.27 -10.12 -28.21
N TYR A 336 -31.27 -9.27 -27.95
CA TYR A 336 -32.50 -9.20 -28.71
C TYR A 336 -32.23 -8.86 -30.18
N GLN A 337 -31.56 -7.73 -30.43
CA GLN A 337 -31.18 -7.28 -31.78
C GLN A 337 -30.31 -8.31 -32.51
N HIS A 338 -29.40 -8.97 -31.79
CA HIS A 338 -28.58 -10.01 -32.37
C HIS A 338 -29.41 -11.19 -32.89
N GLU A 339 -30.34 -11.72 -32.10
CA GLU A 339 -31.23 -12.81 -32.53
C GLU A 339 -32.18 -12.37 -33.66
N GLU A 340 -32.66 -11.13 -33.63
CA GLU A 340 -33.46 -10.54 -34.71
C GLU A 340 -32.67 -10.49 -36.03
N SER A 341 -31.42 -10.00 -35.97
CA SER A 341 -30.54 -9.84 -37.15
C SER A 341 -30.11 -11.17 -37.78
N LEU A 342 -29.93 -12.23 -36.98
CA LEU A 342 -29.42 -13.52 -37.47
C LEU A 342 -30.41 -14.24 -38.39
N TYR A 343 -31.72 -14.01 -38.22
CA TYR A 343 -32.77 -14.78 -38.91
C TYR A 343 -33.83 -13.93 -39.59
N GLY A 344 -33.78 -12.59 -39.44
CA GLY A 344 -34.74 -11.67 -40.04
C GLY A 344 -36.17 -11.84 -39.54
N ASN A 345 -36.36 -12.56 -38.43
CA ASN A 345 -37.66 -12.81 -37.81
C ASN A 345 -37.98 -11.69 -36.82
N SER A 346 -39.22 -11.20 -36.83
CA SER A 346 -39.73 -10.22 -35.87
C SER A 346 -41.03 -10.73 -35.21
N GLY A 347 -41.48 -10.05 -34.15
CA GLY A 347 -42.75 -10.36 -33.47
C GLY A 347 -42.85 -11.79 -32.92
N GLU A 348 -43.97 -12.47 -33.18
CA GLU A 348 -44.24 -13.82 -32.64
C GLU A 348 -43.26 -14.89 -33.12
N ALA A 349 -42.77 -14.77 -34.37
CA ALA A 349 -41.81 -15.72 -34.93
C ALA A 349 -40.49 -15.70 -34.14
N LEU A 350 -40.01 -14.51 -33.80
CA LEU A 350 -38.82 -14.32 -32.97
C LEU A 350 -39.04 -14.85 -31.55
N LYS A 351 -40.22 -14.60 -30.96
CA LYS A 351 -40.58 -15.09 -29.62
C LYS A 351 -40.55 -16.61 -29.51
N LYS A 352 -41.13 -17.30 -30.51
CA LYS A 352 -41.13 -18.77 -30.56
C LYS A 352 -39.71 -19.32 -30.70
N GLN A 353 -38.92 -18.72 -31.57
CA GLN A 353 -37.54 -19.13 -31.81
C GLN A 353 -36.64 -18.94 -30.58
N MET A 354 -36.69 -17.76 -29.95
CA MET A 354 -35.93 -17.49 -28.73
C MET A 354 -36.28 -18.48 -27.62
N SER A 355 -37.56 -18.78 -27.45
CA SER A 355 -38.05 -19.76 -26.47
C SER A 355 -37.49 -21.16 -26.75
N MET A 356 -37.47 -21.60 -28.01
CA MET A 356 -36.89 -22.90 -28.40
C MET A 356 -35.38 -23.01 -28.10
N ARG A 357 -34.66 -21.88 -28.07
CA ARG A 357 -33.22 -21.83 -27.72
C ARG A 357 -32.97 -21.62 -26.22
N GLY A 358 -34.03 -21.59 -25.40
CA GLY A 358 -33.95 -21.41 -23.94
C GLY A 358 -33.87 -19.95 -23.49
N PHE A 359 -34.13 -18.97 -24.37
CA PHE A 359 -34.19 -17.56 -23.98
C PHE A 359 -35.59 -17.15 -23.53
N VAL A 360 -35.64 -16.31 -22.49
CA VAL A 360 -36.88 -15.67 -22.05
C VAL A 360 -37.10 -14.39 -22.86
N TYR A 361 -37.93 -14.47 -23.90
CA TYR A 361 -38.17 -13.37 -24.85
C TYR A 361 -38.55 -12.05 -24.16
N ASP A 362 -39.57 -12.07 -23.29
CA ASP A 362 -40.10 -10.84 -22.66
C ASP A 362 -39.04 -10.14 -21.81
N ARG A 363 -38.15 -10.91 -21.17
CA ARG A 363 -36.99 -10.39 -20.42
C ARG A 363 -35.96 -9.73 -21.34
N LEU A 364 -35.65 -10.34 -22.48
CA LEU A 364 -34.70 -9.80 -23.45
C LEU A 364 -35.24 -8.54 -24.14
N LYS A 365 -36.55 -8.54 -24.46
CA LYS A 365 -37.23 -7.37 -25.04
C LYS A 365 -37.22 -6.20 -24.06
N ALA A 366 -37.59 -6.40 -22.80
CA ALA A 366 -37.52 -5.34 -21.79
C ALA A 366 -36.08 -4.80 -21.59
N SER A 367 -35.06 -5.64 -21.68
CA SER A 367 -33.64 -5.21 -21.66
C SER A 367 -33.24 -4.41 -22.88
N HIS A 368 -33.76 -4.80 -24.04
CA HIS A 368 -33.55 -4.06 -25.26
C HIS A 368 -34.23 -2.69 -25.21
N ASP A 369 -35.48 -2.62 -24.77
CA ASP A 369 -36.26 -1.38 -24.70
C ASP A 369 -35.61 -0.38 -23.74
N HIS A 370 -35.24 -0.81 -22.52
CA HIS A 370 -34.51 0.05 -21.57
C HIS A 370 -33.20 0.60 -22.15
N HIS A 371 -32.51 -0.20 -22.95
CA HIS A 371 -31.26 0.23 -23.57
C HIS A 371 -31.51 1.25 -24.69
N ILE A 372 -32.55 1.06 -25.52
CA ILE A 372 -32.94 2.02 -26.55
C ILE A 372 -33.39 3.33 -25.92
N ASP A 373 -34.23 3.29 -24.89
CA ASP A 373 -34.67 4.48 -24.14
C ASP A 373 -33.47 5.26 -23.59
N ALA A 374 -32.46 4.56 -23.06
CA ALA A 374 -31.24 5.20 -22.58
C ALA A 374 -30.41 5.84 -23.71
N ILE A 375 -30.35 5.23 -24.90
CA ILE A 375 -29.67 5.82 -26.06
C ILE A 375 -30.41 7.07 -26.54
N GLU A 376 -31.74 7.04 -26.58
CA GLU A 376 -32.57 8.19 -26.90
C GLU A 376 -32.39 9.33 -25.89
N ASP A 377 -32.34 9.02 -24.59
CA ASP A 377 -32.06 9.98 -23.51
C ASP A 377 -30.68 10.63 -23.67
N ILE A 378 -29.64 9.84 -23.96
CA ILE A 378 -28.27 10.35 -24.19
C ILE A 378 -28.24 11.29 -25.41
N THR A 379 -28.75 10.83 -26.55
CA THR A 379 -28.66 11.55 -27.83
C THR A 379 -29.49 12.83 -27.82
N SER A 380 -30.70 12.79 -27.25
CA SER A 380 -31.57 13.97 -27.12
C SER A 380 -30.94 15.01 -26.20
N CYS A 381 -30.43 14.60 -25.04
CA CYS A 381 -29.78 15.50 -24.08
C CYS A 381 -28.54 16.19 -24.66
N LEU A 382 -27.68 15.46 -25.39
CA LEU A 382 -26.51 16.06 -26.05
C LEU A 382 -26.92 17.09 -27.12
N LYS A 383 -27.97 16.78 -27.89
CA LYS A 383 -28.51 17.70 -28.90
C LYS A 383 -29.05 18.99 -28.27
N GLU A 384 -29.77 18.89 -27.15
CA GLU A 384 -30.28 20.04 -26.39
C GLU A 384 -29.16 20.95 -25.86
N HIS A 385 -27.99 20.38 -25.56
CA HIS A 385 -26.79 21.11 -25.13
C HIS A 385 -25.91 21.59 -26.30
N ASN A 386 -26.36 21.44 -27.55
CA ASN A 386 -25.61 21.76 -28.77
C ASN A 386 -24.26 21.00 -28.91
N ILE A 387 -24.21 19.77 -28.42
CA ILE A 387 -23.04 18.88 -28.55
C ILE A 387 -23.28 17.91 -29.72
N GLU A 388 -22.37 17.89 -30.70
CA GLU A 388 -22.42 16.96 -31.83
C GLU A 388 -22.15 15.53 -31.36
N ALA A 389 -23.09 14.61 -31.58
CA ALA A 389 -22.97 13.22 -31.15
C ALA A 389 -23.00 12.26 -32.35
N THR A 390 -21.96 11.43 -32.50
CA THR A 390 -21.94 10.33 -33.47
C THR A 390 -22.08 8.99 -32.77
N VAL A 391 -23.04 8.15 -33.18
CA VAL A 391 -23.28 6.83 -32.60
C VAL A 391 -22.66 5.75 -33.48
N PHE A 392 -21.80 4.92 -32.92
CA PHE A 392 -21.23 3.73 -33.59
C PHE A 392 -21.64 2.48 -32.83
N ASN A 393 -22.02 1.42 -33.56
CA ASN A 393 -22.19 0.12 -32.91
C ASN A 393 -20.82 -0.46 -32.56
N ALA A 394 -20.72 -1.05 -31.36
CA ALA A 394 -19.45 -1.56 -30.83
C ALA A 394 -18.78 -2.63 -31.72
N HIS A 395 -19.53 -3.32 -32.58
CA HIS A 395 -19.02 -4.33 -33.51
C HIS A 395 -18.48 -3.75 -34.82
N GLU A 396 -18.82 -2.50 -35.13
CA GLU A 396 -18.41 -1.77 -36.35
C GLU A 396 -17.27 -0.77 -36.08
N LEU A 397 -16.78 -0.71 -34.85
CA LEU A 397 -15.73 0.23 -34.44
C LEU A 397 -14.42 0.02 -35.20
N THR A 398 -13.85 1.13 -35.65
CA THR A 398 -12.50 1.24 -36.19
C THR A 398 -11.66 2.21 -35.35
N HIS A 399 -10.36 2.33 -35.63
CA HIS A 399 -9.49 3.26 -34.89
C HIS A 399 -9.78 4.73 -35.23
N GLU A 400 -10.32 4.99 -36.42
CA GLU A 400 -10.68 6.31 -36.92
C GLU A 400 -12.03 6.80 -36.38
N ALA A 401 -12.83 5.92 -35.77
CA ALA A 401 -14.15 6.23 -35.24
C ALA A 401 -14.15 7.34 -34.17
N TYR A 402 -12.99 7.61 -33.55
CA TYR A 402 -12.82 8.63 -32.50
C TYR A 402 -12.12 9.91 -32.98
N ASP A 403 -11.90 10.05 -34.29
CA ASP A 403 -11.15 11.20 -34.82
C ASP A 403 -11.92 12.51 -34.63
N GLY A 404 -11.26 13.45 -33.94
CA GLY A 404 -11.82 14.76 -33.59
C GLY A 404 -12.86 14.73 -32.47
N ALA A 405 -13.03 13.61 -31.76
CA ALA A 405 -13.91 13.53 -30.60
C ALA A 405 -13.20 14.07 -29.34
N ASP A 406 -13.92 14.88 -28.57
CA ASP A 406 -13.49 15.40 -27.27
C ASP A 406 -13.62 14.33 -26.18
N MET A 407 -14.58 13.40 -26.35
CA MET A 407 -14.88 12.35 -25.40
C MET A 407 -15.64 11.17 -26.02
N VAL A 408 -15.44 9.99 -25.46
CA VAL A 408 -16.18 8.77 -25.80
C VAL A 408 -17.10 8.37 -24.64
N PHE A 409 -18.35 8.03 -24.96
CA PHE A 409 -19.32 7.43 -24.05
C PHE A 409 -19.61 6.00 -24.48
N SER A 410 -19.31 5.00 -23.66
CA SER A 410 -19.73 3.62 -23.94
C SER A 410 -21.09 3.36 -23.29
N ALA A 411 -22.12 3.13 -24.10
CA ALA A 411 -23.49 2.87 -23.67
C ALA A 411 -23.74 1.35 -23.62
N GLY A 412 -23.65 0.78 -22.41
CA GLY A 412 -23.79 -0.65 -22.17
C GLY A 412 -23.12 -1.09 -20.87
N GLY A 413 -22.72 -2.36 -20.78
CA GLY A 413 -21.97 -2.86 -19.62
C GLY A 413 -20.46 -2.82 -19.82
N ASP A 414 -19.74 -3.50 -18.92
CA ASP A 414 -18.27 -3.58 -18.92
C ASP A 414 -17.68 -4.08 -20.26
N GLY A 415 -18.37 -5.02 -20.93
CA GLY A 415 -17.92 -5.52 -22.25
C GLY A 415 -17.91 -4.44 -23.33
N THR A 416 -18.91 -3.54 -23.34
CA THR A 416 -18.96 -2.41 -24.27
C THR A 416 -17.89 -1.39 -23.93
N PHE A 417 -17.64 -1.16 -22.64
CA PHE A 417 -16.56 -0.30 -22.18
C PHE A 417 -15.19 -0.79 -22.65
N LEU A 418 -14.88 -2.08 -22.44
CA LEU A 418 -13.64 -2.70 -22.90
C LEU A 418 -13.51 -2.61 -24.43
N LYS A 419 -14.61 -2.83 -25.16
CA LYS A 419 -14.63 -2.71 -26.62
C LYS A 419 -14.26 -1.29 -27.05
N ALA A 420 -14.89 -0.27 -26.47
CA ALA A 420 -14.53 1.12 -26.74
C ALA A 420 -13.06 1.39 -26.41
N ALA A 421 -12.62 1.05 -25.19
CA ALA A 421 -11.25 1.26 -24.72
C ALA A 421 -10.18 0.61 -25.61
N SER A 422 -10.48 -0.53 -26.23
CA SER A 422 -9.56 -1.28 -27.09
C SER A 422 -9.20 -0.55 -28.40
N PHE A 423 -10.03 0.41 -28.84
CA PHE A 423 -9.81 1.20 -30.06
C PHE A 423 -9.30 2.62 -29.77
N VAL A 424 -9.37 3.09 -28.51
CA VAL A 424 -8.90 4.43 -28.11
C VAL A 424 -7.37 4.44 -28.04
N ASN A 425 -6.72 4.86 -29.14
CA ASN A 425 -5.26 4.96 -29.24
C ASN A 425 -4.73 6.39 -29.13
N ARG A 426 -5.61 7.33 -28.80
CA ARG A 426 -5.32 8.76 -28.57
C ARG A 426 -5.70 9.10 -27.13
N PRO A 427 -5.17 10.19 -26.55
CA PRO A 427 -5.48 10.61 -25.17
C PRO A 427 -6.89 11.23 -25.06
N ILE A 428 -7.91 10.50 -25.53
CA ILE A 428 -9.32 10.88 -25.47
C ILE A 428 -9.94 10.20 -24.24
N PRO A 429 -10.68 10.93 -23.39
CA PRO A 429 -11.33 10.36 -22.23
C PRO A 429 -12.51 9.45 -22.60
N LEU A 430 -12.74 8.41 -21.79
CA LEU A 430 -13.83 7.45 -21.93
C LEU A 430 -14.69 7.40 -20.65
N ALA A 431 -15.99 7.55 -20.79
CA ALA A 431 -16.96 7.31 -19.71
C ALA A 431 -17.86 6.12 -20.03
N GLY A 432 -18.04 5.23 -19.05
CA GLY A 432 -18.97 4.11 -19.16
C GLY A 432 -20.34 4.45 -18.61
N LEU A 433 -21.37 4.30 -19.45
CA LEU A 433 -22.76 4.53 -19.13
C LEU A 433 -23.48 3.18 -19.07
N ASN A 434 -23.82 2.74 -17.85
CA ASN A 434 -24.57 1.50 -17.65
C ASN A 434 -26.05 1.71 -18.00
N THR A 435 -26.44 1.30 -19.20
CA THR A 435 -27.81 1.45 -19.73
C THR A 435 -28.76 0.33 -19.28
N ASP A 436 -28.32 -0.61 -18.43
CA ASP A 436 -29.16 -1.69 -17.91
C ASP A 436 -28.73 -2.09 -16.49
N SER A 437 -28.67 -1.09 -15.61
CA SER A 437 -28.16 -1.22 -14.23
C SER A 437 -28.96 -2.19 -13.37
N ALA A 438 -30.24 -2.42 -13.69
CA ALA A 438 -31.06 -3.42 -13.02
C ALA A 438 -30.56 -4.86 -13.21
N ARG A 439 -29.77 -5.13 -14.26
CA ARG A 439 -29.31 -6.47 -14.64
C ARG A 439 -27.80 -6.58 -14.76
N SER A 440 -27.06 -5.47 -14.71
CA SER A 440 -25.61 -5.43 -14.80
C SER A 440 -25.05 -4.50 -13.73
N GLU A 441 -24.06 -4.96 -12.97
CA GLU A 441 -23.38 -4.13 -11.97
C GLU A 441 -22.59 -2.98 -12.63
N GLY A 442 -21.95 -3.23 -13.77
CA GLY A 442 -21.19 -2.23 -14.53
C GLY A 442 -20.00 -1.68 -13.75
N ASN A 443 -19.03 -2.53 -13.39
CA ASN A 443 -17.89 -2.18 -12.54
C ASN A 443 -16.94 -1.15 -13.19
N LEU A 444 -16.90 -1.09 -14.52
CA LEU A 444 -16.15 -0.09 -15.29
C LEU A 444 -16.99 1.15 -15.61
N CYS A 445 -18.31 1.06 -15.52
CA CYS A 445 -19.21 2.18 -15.79
C CYS A 445 -19.20 3.18 -14.63
N CYS A 446 -19.08 4.46 -14.97
CA CYS A 446 -19.03 5.54 -13.99
C CYS A 446 -20.42 6.08 -13.63
N TYR A 447 -21.41 5.85 -14.50
CA TYR A 447 -22.76 6.35 -14.32
C TYR A 447 -23.79 5.33 -14.83
N SER A 448 -24.90 5.18 -14.12
CA SER A 448 -26.01 4.31 -14.51
C SER A 448 -27.16 5.16 -15.01
N ILE A 449 -27.75 4.75 -16.13
CA ILE A 449 -28.92 5.43 -16.71
C ILE A 449 -30.14 4.57 -16.43
N ASP A 450 -31.15 5.17 -15.82
CA ASP A 450 -32.45 4.55 -15.61
C ASP A 450 -33.58 5.56 -15.88
N ALA A 451 -34.72 5.05 -16.35
CA ALA A 451 -35.84 5.87 -16.80
C ALA A 451 -36.55 6.66 -15.67
N SER A 452 -36.31 6.31 -14.41
CA SER A 452 -37.08 6.75 -13.23
C SER A 452 -36.35 7.75 -12.33
N CYS A 453 -35.05 7.57 -12.10
CA CYS A 453 -34.27 8.24 -11.06
C CYS A 453 -32.94 8.81 -11.57
N ASN A 454 -32.34 8.24 -12.63
CA ASN A 454 -31.01 8.64 -13.12
C ASN A 454 -31.00 8.89 -14.64
N ARG A 455 -31.52 10.06 -15.04
CA ARG A 455 -31.43 10.55 -16.42
C ARG A 455 -29.99 10.94 -16.78
N PHE A 456 -29.63 10.87 -18.05
CA PHE A 456 -28.30 11.23 -18.53
C PHE A 456 -27.95 12.71 -18.29
N VAL A 457 -28.94 13.61 -18.35
CA VAL A 457 -28.75 15.06 -18.11
C VAL A 457 -28.04 15.35 -16.79
N VAL A 458 -28.34 14.61 -15.74
CA VAL A 458 -27.68 14.80 -14.43
C VAL A 458 -26.20 14.45 -14.51
N GLY A 459 -25.84 13.36 -15.19
CA GLY A 459 -24.45 12.98 -15.43
C GLY A 459 -23.71 13.98 -16.31
N LEU A 460 -24.36 14.47 -17.38
CA LEU A 460 -23.80 15.46 -18.28
C LEU A 460 -23.55 16.80 -17.57
N GLU A 461 -24.51 17.30 -16.80
CA GLU A 461 -24.34 18.54 -16.04
C GLU A 461 -23.19 18.44 -15.04
N ARG A 462 -23.07 17.31 -14.33
CA ARG A 462 -21.95 17.10 -13.41
C ARG A 462 -20.61 17.12 -14.14
N LEU A 463 -20.55 16.50 -15.32
CA LEU A 463 -19.36 16.52 -16.17
C LEU A 463 -19.00 17.95 -16.61
N LEU A 464 -19.97 18.73 -17.12
CA LEU A 464 -19.75 20.10 -17.59
C LEU A 464 -19.42 21.08 -16.44
N LYS A 465 -19.98 20.87 -15.24
CA LYS A 465 -19.69 21.66 -14.03
C LYS A 465 -18.36 21.28 -13.37
N GLY A 466 -17.69 20.21 -13.83
CA GLY A 466 -16.47 19.69 -13.24
C GLY A 466 -16.67 18.97 -11.91
N ASP A 467 -17.88 18.45 -11.64
CA ASP A 467 -18.21 17.64 -10.46
C ASP A 467 -17.90 16.15 -10.69
N PHE A 468 -16.63 15.88 -10.96
CA PHE A 468 -16.11 14.52 -11.15
C PHE A 468 -14.59 14.50 -10.92
N GLN A 469 -13.99 13.32 -11.00
CA GLN A 469 -12.54 13.14 -10.95
C GLN A 469 -12.05 12.34 -12.14
N TRP A 470 -10.82 12.63 -12.57
CA TRP A 470 -10.12 11.80 -13.55
C TRP A 470 -9.51 10.56 -12.89
N ARG A 471 -9.73 9.42 -13.53
CA ARG A 471 -9.07 8.14 -13.24
C ARG A 471 -8.20 7.73 -14.40
N ASN A 472 -6.92 7.51 -14.12
CA ASN A 472 -5.94 7.07 -15.10
C ASN A 472 -5.78 5.55 -14.99
N ARG A 473 -6.25 4.82 -16.00
CA ARG A 473 -6.15 3.37 -16.05
C ARG A 473 -5.00 2.97 -16.97
N GLN A 474 -4.06 2.20 -16.42
CA GLN A 474 -2.96 1.65 -17.21
C GLN A 474 -3.46 0.58 -18.16
N ARG A 475 -2.78 0.43 -19.31
CA ARG A 475 -3.08 -0.60 -20.30
C ARG A 475 -1.80 -1.35 -20.67
N ILE A 476 -1.94 -2.65 -20.95
CA ILE A 476 -0.83 -3.48 -21.38
C ILE A 476 -0.64 -3.31 -22.87
N ARG A 477 0.57 -2.93 -23.24
CA ARG A 477 1.07 -2.93 -24.61
C ARG A 477 1.76 -4.26 -24.89
N VAL A 478 1.42 -4.87 -26.02
CA VAL A 478 2.06 -6.12 -26.47
C VAL A 478 2.89 -5.85 -27.72
N GLY A 479 4.20 -5.98 -27.58
CA GLY A 479 5.14 -6.04 -28.70
C GLY A 479 5.42 -7.49 -29.11
N MET A 480 5.43 -7.76 -30.40
CA MET A 480 5.81 -9.05 -30.98
C MET A 480 7.24 -8.96 -31.50
N VAL A 481 8.03 -10.01 -31.26
CA VAL A 481 9.40 -10.15 -31.76
C VAL A 481 9.55 -11.51 -32.42
N ASN A 482 9.80 -11.53 -33.73
CA ASN A 482 10.05 -12.79 -34.45
C ASN A 482 11.47 -13.31 -34.19
N GLN A 483 11.81 -14.47 -34.74
CA GLN A 483 13.12 -15.10 -34.55
C GLN A 483 14.26 -14.33 -35.22
N GLU A 484 13.96 -13.57 -36.28
CA GLU A 484 14.89 -12.71 -37.01
C GLU A 484 15.10 -11.34 -36.34
N GLY A 485 14.38 -11.07 -35.24
CA GLY A 485 14.46 -9.81 -34.50
C GLY A 485 13.56 -8.69 -35.01
N PHE A 486 12.71 -8.93 -36.02
CA PHE A 486 11.68 -7.99 -36.46
C PHE A 486 10.69 -7.76 -35.31
N LYS A 487 10.41 -6.48 -35.03
CA LYS A 487 9.55 -6.03 -33.93
C LYS A 487 8.37 -5.26 -34.48
N TYR A 488 7.17 -5.65 -34.08
CA TYR A 488 5.95 -4.89 -34.32
C TYR A 488 5.08 -4.86 -33.07
N GLU A 489 4.10 -3.97 -33.04
CA GLU A 489 3.19 -3.79 -31.91
C GLU A 489 1.77 -4.17 -32.34
N LEU A 490 1.02 -4.77 -31.42
CA LEU A 490 -0.41 -4.99 -31.68
C LEU A 490 -1.16 -3.65 -31.68
N PRO A 491 -2.15 -3.47 -32.56
CA PRO A 491 -2.84 -2.19 -32.73
C PRO A 491 -3.80 -1.85 -31.58
N ARG A 492 -3.99 -2.78 -30.62
CA ARG A 492 -4.89 -2.63 -29.48
C ARG A 492 -4.14 -2.85 -28.17
N TYR A 493 -4.61 -2.19 -27.13
CA TYR A 493 -4.09 -2.33 -25.77
C TYR A 493 -5.08 -3.10 -24.90
N ALA A 494 -4.57 -3.90 -23.96
CA ALA A 494 -5.42 -4.60 -23.00
C ALA A 494 -5.63 -3.73 -21.75
N LEU A 495 -6.88 -3.43 -21.43
CA LEU A 495 -7.26 -2.72 -20.21
C LEU A 495 -7.36 -3.66 -19.01
N ASN A 496 -7.84 -4.89 -19.20
CA ASN A 496 -7.92 -5.89 -18.14
C ASN A 496 -6.72 -6.82 -18.19
N GLU A 497 -6.67 -7.71 -19.19
CA GLU A 497 -5.66 -8.76 -19.25
C GLU A 497 -5.24 -9.17 -20.66
N VAL A 498 -4.00 -9.63 -20.73
CA VAL A 498 -3.44 -10.41 -21.83
C VAL A 498 -3.42 -11.87 -21.41
N PHE A 499 -4.11 -12.70 -22.16
CA PHE A 499 -4.09 -14.16 -21.98
C PHE A 499 -3.39 -14.82 -23.14
N ILE A 500 -2.38 -15.64 -22.84
CA ILE A 500 -1.61 -16.35 -23.86
C ILE A 500 -1.66 -17.85 -23.58
N ALA A 501 -2.19 -18.61 -24.54
CA ALA A 501 -2.38 -20.05 -24.46
C ALA A 501 -2.56 -20.68 -25.85
N GLU A 502 -2.55 -22.01 -25.91
CA GLU A 502 -3.03 -22.79 -27.05
C GLU A 502 -4.51 -22.48 -27.32
N SER A 503 -4.88 -22.47 -28.60
CA SER A 503 -6.27 -22.27 -29.04
C SER A 503 -7.18 -23.42 -28.62
N ASP A 504 -6.64 -24.64 -28.66
CA ASP A 504 -7.33 -25.84 -28.21
C ASP A 504 -7.07 -26.04 -26.72
N ALA A 505 -8.10 -25.84 -25.91
CA ALA A 505 -8.03 -25.94 -24.45
C ALA A 505 -7.64 -27.35 -23.95
N SER A 506 -7.73 -28.39 -24.79
CA SER A 506 -7.27 -29.74 -24.44
C SER A 506 -5.75 -29.91 -24.53
N ARG A 507 -5.04 -28.94 -25.13
CA ARG A 507 -3.59 -28.99 -25.33
C ARG A 507 -2.87 -28.09 -24.32
N PRO A 508 -1.82 -28.60 -23.64
CA PRO A 508 -1.03 -27.77 -22.77
C PRO A 508 -0.19 -26.79 -23.60
N SER A 509 -0.18 -25.53 -23.16
CA SER A 509 0.66 -24.49 -23.72
C SER A 509 2.11 -24.72 -23.35
N PHE A 510 3.01 -24.70 -24.33
CA PHE A 510 4.45 -24.81 -24.10
C PHE A 510 5.15 -23.50 -24.48
N TYR A 511 5.92 -22.93 -23.57
CA TYR A 511 6.51 -21.61 -23.77
C TYR A 511 7.72 -21.33 -22.87
N ASN A 512 8.52 -20.34 -23.24
CA ASN A 512 9.48 -19.74 -22.31
C ASN A 512 8.94 -18.43 -21.76
N ILE A 513 8.92 -18.29 -20.44
CA ILE A 513 8.56 -17.05 -19.76
C ILE A 513 9.83 -16.33 -19.26
N GLY A 514 9.81 -15.00 -19.30
CA GLY A 514 10.82 -14.15 -18.67
C GLY A 514 10.16 -12.96 -17.97
N ILE A 515 10.52 -12.73 -16.72
CA ILE A 515 9.99 -11.69 -15.84
C ILE A 515 11.11 -10.68 -15.52
N ASP A 516 10.89 -9.39 -15.72
CA ASP A 516 11.79 -8.28 -15.32
C ASP A 516 13.29 -8.53 -15.61
N GLN A 517 13.60 -9.04 -16.81
CA GLN A 517 14.96 -9.35 -17.28
C GLN A 517 15.68 -10.48 -16.51
N GLN A 518 14.98 -11.24 -15.69
CA GLN A 518 15.49 -12.48 -15.11
C GLN A 518 15.70 -13.57 -16.18
N GLN A 519 16.45 -14.62 -15.82
CA GLN A 519 16.63 -15.78 -16.68
C GLN A 519 15.29 -16.38 -17.10
N ARG A 520 15.20 -16.78 -18.37
CA ARG A 520 14.00 -17.39 -18.93
C ARG A 520 13.82 -18.81 -18.38
N GLU A 521 12.56 -19.20 -18.21
CA GLU A 521 12.18 -20.52 -17.72
C GLU A 521 11.20 -21.19 -18.69
N SER A 522 11.33 -22.50 -18.90
CA SER A 522 10.44 -23.28 -19.77
C SER A 522 9.25 -23.79 -18.98
N HIS A 523 8.04 -23.47 -19.42
CA HIS A 523 6.79 -23.77 -18.71
C HIS A 523 5.87 -24.58 -19.60
N ARG A 524 5.11 -25.51 -18.97
CA ARG A 524 3.92 -26.14 -19.55
C ARG A 524 2.73 -25.91 -18.65
N SER A 525 1.63 -25.40 -19.20
CA SER A 525 0.47 -25.01 -18.40
C SER A 525 -0.77 -24.81 -19.29
N SER A 526 -1.91 -24.44 -18.69
CA SER A 526 -3.11 -23.99 -19.40
C SER A 526 -3.01 -22.54 -19.93
N GLY A 527 -1.78 -22.02 -20.02
CA GLY A 527 -1.47 -20.63 -20.41
C GLY A 527 -1.13 -19.70 -19.25
N ILE A 528 -0.93 -18.43 -19.58
CA ILE A 528 -0.60 -17.35 -18.65
C ILE A 528 -1.59 -16.19 -18.79
N ILE A 529 -2.02 -15.65 -17.65
CA ILE A 529 -2.77 -14.39 -17.55
C ILE A 529 -1.81 -13.31 -17.06
N VAL A 530 -1.77 -12.18 -17.75
CA VAL A 530 -1.07 -10.95 -17.33
C VAL A 530 -2.08 -9.82 -17.29
N CYS A 531 -2.27 -9.15 -16.15
CA CYS A 531 -3.32 -8.16 -15.96
C CYS A 531 -2.79 -6.79 -15.51
N THR A 532 -3.58 -5.74 -15.78
CA THR A 532 -3.42 -4.41 -15.19
C THR A 532 -4.05 -4.38 -13.79
N GLY A 533 -3.92 -3.25 -13.08
CA GLY A 533 -4.67 -3.05 -11.85
C GLY A 533 -6.19 -3.04 -12.04
N THR A 534 -6.68 -2.58 -13.19
CA THR A 534 -8.12 -2.70 -13.53
C THR A 534 -8.51 -4.18 -13.65
N GLY A 535 -7.75 -4.97 -14.41
CA GLY A 535 -7.98 -6.40 -14.60
C GLY A 535 -7.71 -7.27 -13.38
N SER A 536 -7.04 -6.74 -12.35
CA SER A 536 -6.77 -7.44 -11.08
C SER A 536 -8.05 -7.83 -10.32
N SER A 537 -9.18 -7.20 -10.65
CA SER A 537 -10.53 -7.50 -10.14
C SER A 537 -11.36 -8.41 -11.07
N ALA A 538 -10.85 -8.72 -12.26
CA ALA A 538 -11.55 -9.46 -13.30
C ALA A 538 -11.16 -10.96 -13.29
N TRP A 539 -10.78 -11.52 -14.44
CA TRP A 539 -10.45 -12.94 -14.55
C TRP A 539 -9.21 -13.31 -13.72
N TYR A 540 -8.22 -12.41 -13.65
CA TYR A 540 -7.04 -12.61 -12.81
C TYR A 540 -7.39 -12.88 -11.35
N TYR A 541 -8.37 -12.15 -10.79
CA TYR A 541 -8.84 -12.34 -9.43
C TYR A 541 -9.35 -13.78 -9.25
N SER A 542 -10.31 -14.19 -10.09
CA SER A 542 -10.91 -15.52 -10.04
C SER A 542 -9.89 -16.64 -10.23
N ALA A 543 -8.90 -16.45 -11.11
CA ALA A 543 -7.82 -17.42 -11.31
C ALA A 543 -6.81 -17.48 -10.16
N SER A 544 -6.76 -16.43 -9.32
CA SER A 544 -5.78 -16.27 -8.24
C SER A 544 -6.38 -16.46 -6.84
N GLN A 545 -7.69 -16.68 -6.74
CA GLN A 545 -8.41 -16.81 -5.50
C GLN A 545 -8.05 -18.11 -4.76
N ILE A 546 -7.96 -18.00 -3.44
CA ILE A 546 -7.95 -19.14 -2.54
C ILE A 546 -9.35 -19.23 -1.92
N HIS A 547 -9.88 -20.45 -1.85
CA HIS A 547 -11.20 -20.73 -1.32
C HIS A 547 -11.14 -21.19 0.14
N ARG A 548 -12.26 -21.04 0.86
CA ARG A 548 -12.35 -21.35 2.29
C ARG A 548 -12.06 -22.82 2.58
N GLU A 549 -12.47 -23.69 1.68
CA GLU A 549 -12.26 -25.14 1.75
C GLU A 549 -10.77 -25.47 1.76
N GLN A 550 -9.97 -24.78 0.92
CA GLN A 550 -8.52 -24.98 0.85
C GLN A 550 -7.84 -24.54 2.15
N ILE A 551 -8.24 -23.39 2.71
CA ILE A 551 -7.73 -22.92 4.00
C ILE A 551 -8.11 -23.89 5.12
N SER A 552 -9.35 -24.37 5.16
CA SER A 552 -9.79 -25.36 6.14
C SER A 552 -9.00 -26.66 6.02
N SER A 553 -8.76 -27.17 4.81
CA SER A 553 -7.93 -28.36 4.59
C SER A 553 -6.50 -28.17 5.10
N ILE A 554 -5.89 -27.00 4.88
CA ILE A 554 -4.54 -26.69 5.38
C ILE A 554 -4.52 -26.66 6.92
N LEU A 555 -5.48 -25.97 7.55
CA LEU A 555 -5.56 -25.88 9.01
C LEU A 555 -5.79 -27.24 9.67
N ASN A 556 -6.60 -28.09 9.04
CA ASN A 556 -6.80 -29.48 9.48
C ASN A 556 -5.51 -30.30 9.37
N ALA A 557 -4.78 -30.19 8.25
CA ALA A 557 -3.53 -30.92 8.03
C ALA A 557 -2.39 -30.49 8.98
N MET A 558 -2.46 -29.27 9.52
CA MET A 558 -1.50 -28.76 10.51
C MET A 558 -1.85 -29.15 11.96
N ASP A 559 -2.84 -30.02 12.18
CA ASP A 559 -3.37 -30.34 13.51
C ASP A 559 -3.77 -29.09 14.32
N PHE A 560 -4.26 -28.05 13.64
CA PHE A 560 -4.73 -26.85 14.30
C PHE A 560 -6.15 -27.05 14.82
N HIS A 561 -6.31 -27.59 16.03
CA HIS A 561 -7.63 -28.02 16.56
C HIS A 561 -8.50 -26.89 17.16
N SER A 562 -8.14 -25.63 16.95
CA SER A 562 -8.84 -24.47 17.54
C SER A 562 -8.91 -23.29 16.58
N TYR A 563 -9.60 -23.47 15.45
CA TYR A 563 -10.01 -22.38 14.56
C TYR A 563 -11.53 -22.34 14.41
N THR A 564 -12.07 -21.17 14.10
CA THR A 564 -13.50 -20.97 13.82
C THR A 564 -13.73 -20.68 12.33
N ASN A 565 -14.99 -20.71 11.90
CA ASN A 565 -15.37 -20.33 10.54
C ASN A 565 -14.99 -18.87 10.23
N GLU A 566 -15.02 -18.01 11.24
CA GLU A 566 -14.59 -16.61 11.13
C GLU A 566 -13.08 -16.53 10.86
N THR A 567 -12.27 -17.36 11.54
CA THR A 567 -10.82 -17.43 11.31
C THR A 567 -10.51 -17.82 9.86
N VAL A 568 -11.21 -18.83 9.32
CA VAL A 568 -11.08 -19.24 7.91
C VAL A 568 -11.46 -18.11 6.97
N THR A 569 -12.55 -17.38 7.29
CA THR A 569 -13.01 -16.25 6.47
C THR A 569 -11.99 -15.13 6.44
N GLU A 570 -11.48 -14.72 7.60
CA GLU A 570 -10.51 -13.64 7.73
C GLU A 570 -9.21 -13.95 6.97
N ILE A 571 -8.68 -15.17 7.12
CA ILE A 571 -7.48 -15.60 6.38
C ILE A 571 -7.74 -15.59 4.87
N THR A 572 -8.89 -16.12 4.45
CA THR A 572 -9.26 -16.19 3.02
C THR A 572 -9.37 -14.78 2.41
N GLU A 573 -10.08 -13.87 3.08
CA GLU A 573 -10.24 -12.48 2.65
C GLU A 573 -8.91 -11.75 2.60
N ARG A 574 -8.07 -11.93 3.64
CA ARG A 574 -6.75 -11.30 3.71
C ARG A 574 -5.84 -11.75 2.56
N LEU A 575 -5.78 -13.05 2.27
CA LEU A 575 -4.97 -13.58 1.18
C LEU A 575 -5.49 -13.15 -0.20
N ASN A 576 -6.81 -13.12 -0.38
CA ASN A 576 -7.40 -12.69 -1.65
C ASN A 576 -7.29 -11.18 -1.88
N LYS A 577 -7.20 -10.37 -0.82
CA LYS A 577 -6.99 -8.91 -0.93
C LYS A 577 -5.70 -8.57 -1.68
N ASP A 578 -4.65 -9.36 -1.50
CA ASP A 578 -3.35 -9.16 -2.15
C ASP A 578 -3.38 -9.42 -3.67
N ASN A 579 -4.45 -10.05 -4.19
CA ASN A 579 -4.65 -10.27 -5.62
C ASN A 579 -5.05 -9.00 -6.37
N MET A 580 -5.65 -8.03 -5.68
CA MET A 580 -6.09 -6.76 -6.27
C MET A 580 -5.05 -5.68 -6.02
N PHE A 581 -4.88 -4.79 -7.00
CA PHE A 581 -3.93 -3.67 -6.89
C PHE A 581 -4.42 -2.45 -7.70
N PRO A 582 -3.88 -1.24 -7.41
CA PRO A 582 -4.38 0.01 -7.98
C PRO A 582 -4.37 0.03 -9.50
N GLU A 583 -5.41 0.59 -10.12
CA GLU A 583 -5.58 0.66 -11.59
C GLU A 583 -4.56 1.55 -12.32
N ASP A 584 -3.92 2.46 -11.60
CA ASP A 584 -2.86 3.34 -12.06
C ASP A 584 -1.46 2.72 -11.89
N SER A 585 -1.38 1.53 -11.29
CA SER A 585 -0.14 0.77 -11.06
C SER A 585 0.62 0.50 -12.35
N LEU A 586 1.92 0.80 -12.34
CA LEU A 586 2.85 0.45 -13.42
C LEU A 586 3.29 -1.03 -13.39
N ASP A 587 3.00 -1.73 -12.29
CA ASP A 587 3.24 -3.16 -12.18
C ASP A 587 2.03 -3.93 -12.74
N MET A 588 2.30 -4.97 -13.53
CA MET A 588 1.32 -5.94 -14.00
C MET A 588 1.29 -7.15 -13.08
N GLY A 589 0.11 -7.68 -12.80
CA GLY A 589 -0.03 -9.00 -12.17
C GLY A 589 0.15 -10.09 -13.22
N TYR A 590 0.79 -11.20 -12.86
CA TYR A 590 0.82 -12.39 -13.71
C TYR A 590 0.52 -13.66 -12.92
N VAL A 591 -0.11 -14.64 -13.56
CA VAL A 591 -0.38 -15.96 -13.00
C VAL A 591 -0.35 -17.03 -14.10
N VAL A 592 0.40 -18.10 -13.84
CA VAL A 592 0.45 -19.30 -14.68
C VAL A 592 -0.69 -20.22 -14.26
N ARG A 593 -1.56 -20.57 -15.21
CA ARG A 593 -2.72 -21.44 -14.94
C ARG A 593 -2.34 -22.91 -15.00
N GLU A 594 -2.61 -23.65 -13.92
CA GLU A 594 -2.43 -25.11 -13.84
C GLU A 594 -1.06 -25.56 -14.37
N PRO A 595 0.06 -25.10 -13.77
CA PRO A 595 1.38 -25.51 -14.21
C PRO A 595 1.59 -27.02 -14.07
N ILE A 596 2.12 -27.65 -15.10
CA ILE A 596 2.47 -29.08 -15.08
C ILE A 596 3.81 -29.22 -14.36
N ILE A 597 3.77 -29.82 -13.17
CA ILE A 597 4.93 -30.02 -12.29
C ILE A 597 5.08 -31.52 -12.05
N ASN A 598 6.20 -32.06 -12.51
CA ASN A 598 6.56 -33.47 -12.36
C ASN A 598 8.08 -33.64 -12.44
N ALA A 599 8.57 -34.88 -12.35
CA ALA A 599 10.01 -35.18 -12.43
C ALA A 599 10.68 -34.69 -13.72
N THR A 600 9.93 -34.52 -14.82
CA THR A 600 10.43 -34.04 -16.11
C THR A 600 10.52 -32.52 -16.19
N PHE A 601 9.56 -31.79 -15.59
CA PHE A 601 9.46 -30.34 -15.71
C PHE A 601 9.93 -29.57 -14.47
N GLY A 602 10.12 -30.24 -13.33
CA GLY A 602 10.57 -29.63 -12.09
C GLY A 602 9.57 -28.65 -11.47
N ASP A 603 9.95 -28.02 -10.36
CA ASP A 603 9.19 -26.90 -9.80
C ASP A 603 9.47 -25.62 -10.59
N ILE A 604 8.49 -24.71 -10.61
CA ILE A 604 8.56 -23.47 -11.38
C ILE A 604 8.69 -22.26 -10.47
N ARG A 605 9.56 -21.31 -10.83
CA ARG A 605 9.75 -20.09 -10.05
C ARG A 605 8.66 -19.06 -10.34
N PHE A 606 8.34 -18.89 -11.63
CA PHE A 606 7.42 -17.84 -12.09
C PHE A 606 5.96 -18.30 -12.08
N ARG A 607 5.43 -18.68 -10.92
CA ARG A 607 4.03 -19.16 -10.81
C ARG A 607 3.01 -18.02 -10.81
N LYS A 608 3.26 -17.01 -9.99
CA LYS A 608 2.40 -15.84 -9.80
C LYS A 608 3.23 -14.71 -9.22
N GLY A 609 2.95 -13.47 -9.59
CA GLY A 609 3.64 -12.32 -9.04
C GLY A 609 3.23 -11.01 -9.68
N LYS A 610 4.02 -9.97 -9.41
CA LYS A 610 3.95 -8.67 -10.07
C LYS A 610 5.24 -8.43 -10.87
N ALA A 611 5.12 -7.75 -12.00
CA ALA A 611 6.24 -7.47 -12.89
C ALA A 611 6.00 -6.20 -13.71
N ARG A 612 7.08 -5.50 -14.07
CA ARG A 612 7.02 -4.37 -15.02
C ARG A 612 7.13 -4.81 -16.47
N ARG A 613 7.71 -5.98 -16.70
CA ARG A 613 7.88 -6.59 -18.01
C ARG A 613 7.67 -8.10 -17.91
N VAL A 614 6.70 -8.60 -18.68
CA VAL A 614 6.50 -10.04 -18.88
C VAL A 614 6.78 -10.33 -20.34
N SER A 615 7.57 -11.37 -20.61
CA SER A 615 7.81 -11.83 -21.98
C SER A 615 7.54 -13.31 -22.08
N MET A 616 6.90 -13.72 -23.16
CA MET A 616 6.54 -15.12 -23.41
C MET A 616 6.91 -15.49 -24.84
N ARG A 617 7.79 -16.47 -25.01
CA ARG A 617 8.14 -17.05 -26.31
C ARG A 617 7.34 -18.33 -26.52
N SER A 618 6.59 -18.39 -27.61
CA SER A 618 5.82 -19.58 -27.98
C SER A 618 6.75 -20.75 -28.33
N LEU A 619 6.49 -21.91 -27.76
CA LEU A 619 7.03 -23.21 -28.17
C LEU A 619 5.89 -24.20 -28.49
N GLY A 620 4.65 -23.71 -28.55
CA GLY A 620 3.44 -24.46 -28.82
C GLY A 620 3.10 -24.49 -30.32
N TRP A 621 1.97 -25.13 -30.63
CA TRP A 621 1.53 -25.40 -32.01
C TRP A 621 0.59 -24.31 -32.53
N ASP A 622 -0.46 -23.97 -31.79
CA ASP A 622 -1.50 -23.00 -32.17
C ASP A 622 -1.76 -22.02 -31.02
N MET A 623 -0.68 -21.41 -30.54
CA MET A 623 -0.72 -20.41 -29.47
C MET A 623 -1.36 -19.10 -29.96
N LYS A 624 -2.16 -18.47 -29.11
CA LYS A 624 -2.79 -17.16 -29.36
C LYS A 624 -2.55 -16.20 -28.21
N VAL A 625 -2.41 -14.93 -28.56
CA VAL A 625 -2.42 -13.80 -27.63
C VAL A 625 -3.79 -13.15 -27.69
N ASN A 626 -4.48 -13.13 -26.56
CA ASN A 626 -5.83 -12.58 -26.40
C ASN A 626 -5.77 -11.34 -25.52
N LEU A 627 -6.29 -10.22 -26.00
CA LEU A 627 -6.41 -8.97 -25.26
C LEU A 627 -7.87 -8.76 -24.85
N ASP A 628 -8.13 -8.67 -23.55
CA ASP A 628 -9.44 -8.43 -22.91
C ASP A 628 -10.57 -9.39 -23.36
N GLY A 629 -10.23 -10.53 -23.96
CA GLY A 629 -11.21 -11.43 -24.60
C GLY A 629 -11.87 -10.87 -25.86
N LEU A 630 -11.36 -9.75 -26.41
CA LEU A 630 -11.96 -9.03 -27.55
C LEU A 630 -11.12 -9.07 -28.83
N TYR A 631 -9.82 -9.26 -28.70
CA TYR A 631 -8.88 -9.28 -29.82
C TYR A 631 -7.91 -10.44 -29.64
N SER A 632 -7.84 -11.30 -30.66
CA SER A 632 -7.00 -12.49 -30.63
C SER A 632 -6.11 -12.50 -31.86
N VAL A 633 -4.82 -12.76 -31.66
CA VAL A 633 -3.83 -12.90 -32.74
C VAL A 633 -3.01 -14.16 -32.56
N PRO A 634 -2.59 -14.83 -33.65
CA PRO A 634 -1.67 -15.96 -33.56
C PRO A 634 -0.32 -15.55 -32.95
N LEU A 635 0.26 -16.45 -32.16
CA LEU A 635 1.63 -16.37 -31.66
C LEU A 635 2.43 -17.57 -32.17
N ASN A 636 2.94 -17.43 -33.38
CA ASN A 636 3.65 -18.49 -34.09
C ASN A 636 4.86 -19.01 -33.30
N TYR A 637 5.26 -20.25 -33.60
CA TYR A 637 6.38 -20.91 -32.95
C TYR A 637 7.66 -20.05 -32.95
N GLY A 638 8.26 -19.90 -31.76
CA GLY A 638 9.47 -19.11 -31.50
C GLY A 638 9.28 -17.59 -31.52
N VAL A 639 8.09 -17.07 -31.89
CA VAL A 639 7.76 -15.65 -31.74
C VAL A 639 7.57 -15.33 -30.26
N GLN A 640 8.05 -14.16 -29.85
CA GLN A 640 7.98 -13.67 -28.49
C GLN A 640 6.99 -12.51 -28.36
N ALA A 641 6.01 -12.66 -27.49
CA ALA A 641 5.17 -11.57 -27.02
C ALA A 641 5.84 -10.90 -25.82
N VAL A 642 5.91 -9.57 -25.81
CA VAL A 642 6.47 -8.75 -24.75
C VAL A 642 5.40 -7.79 -24.26
N MET A 643 4.94 -8.01 -23.04
CA MET A 643 3.97 -7.20 -22.34
C MET A 643 4.68 -6.17 -21.46
N LYS A 644 4.26 -4.91 -21.55
CA LYS A 644 4.71 -3.81 -20.68
C LYS A 644 3.62 -2.75 -20.55
N ILE A 645 3.65 -2.02 -19.44
CA ILE A 645 2.88 -0.77 -19.28
C ILE A 645 3.78 0.39 -19.73
N CYS A 646 3.18 1.35 -20.44
CA CYS A 646 3.84 2.55 -20.96
C CYS A 646 3.10 3.78 -20.40
N THR A 647 3.85 4.84 -20.08
CA THR A 647 3.31 6.01 -19.33
C THR A 647 2.97 7.18 -20.23
N GLU A 648 3.28 7.10 -21.51
CA GLU A 648 2.97 8.14 -22.48
C GLU A 648 1.44 8.31 -22.59
N PRO A 649 0.94 9.55 -22.74
CA PRO A 649 -0.50 9.84 -22.64
C PRO A 649 -1.39 9.00 -23.55
N GLN A 650 -0.92 8.57 -24.72
CA GLN A 650 -1.71 7.73 -25.62
C GLN A 650 -1.95 6.30 -25.10
N TYR A 651 -1.14 5.81 -24.15
CA TYR A 651 -1.25 4.45 -23.60
C TYR A 651 -2.09 4.40 -22.33
N VAL A 652 -2.27 5.52 -21.65
CA VAL A 652 -3.06 5.64 -20.42
C VAL A 652 -4.50 6.01 -20.78
N LEU A 653 -5.46 5.21 -20.33
CA LEU A 653 -6.87 5.50 -20.56
C LEU A 653 -7.39 6.41 -19.44
N ARG A 654 -7.80 7.62 -19.81
CA ARG A 654 -8.42 8.57 -18.88
C ARG A 654 -9.92 8.32 -18.80
N THR A 655 -10.44 8.16 -17.59
CA THR A 655 -11.84 7.80 -17.33
C THR A 655 -12.46 8.68 -16.25
N VAL A 656 -13.78 8.80 -16.23
CA VAL A 656 -14.52 9.65 -15.29
C VAL A 656 -14.88 8.86 -14.03
N ASP A 657 -14.81 9.50 -12.87
CA ASP A 657 -15.36 9.00 -11.60
C ASP A 657 -16.22 10.07 -10.93
N PHE A 658 -17.48 9.72 -10.68
CA PHE A 658 -18.46 10.58 -10.04
C PHE A 658 -18.56 10.38 -8.51
N SER A 659 -17.70 9.55 -7.92
CA SER A 659 -17.70 9.30 -6.47
C SER A 659 -17.13 10.50 -5.67
N PRO A 660 -17.64 10.77 -4.45
CA PRO A 660 -17.18 11.89 -3.62
C PRO A 660 -15.68 11.80 -3.29
N HIS A 661 -14.99 12.93 -3.14
CA HIS A 661 -13.55 12.99 -2.85
C HIS A 661 -13.08 12.13 -1.65
N ASP A 662 -13.91 12.00 -0.61
CA ASP A 662 -13.61 11.20 0.60
C ASP A 662 -13.89 9.69 0.46
N SER A 663 -14.52 9.25 -0.62
CA SER A 663 -14.91 7.84 -0.80
C SER A 663 -13.77 6.93 -1.32
N ARG A 664 -12.58 7.48 -1.58
CA ARG A 664 -11.41 6.70 -2.05
C ARG A 664 -10.95 5.63 -1.06
N HIS A 665 -11.25 5.79 0.24
CA HIS A 665 -11.02 4.77 1.26
C HIS A 665 -12.25 3.91 1.58
N ASP A 666 -13.44 4.29 1.09
CA ASP A 666 -14.73 3.74 1.54
C ASP A 666 -15.62 3.17 0.43
N LYS A 667 -15.15 3.10 -0.83
CA LYS A 667 -15.49 1.93 -1.65
C LYS A 667 -14.81 0.73 -1.01
N LYS A 668 -15.39 0.26 0.11
CA LYS A 668 -15.31 -1.12 0.55
C LYS A 668 -15.50 -1.94 -0.70
N TYR A 669 -14.41 -2.51 -1.19
CA TYR A 669 -14.40 -3.58 -2.16
C TYR A 669 -15.26 -4.67 -1.54
N ARG A 670 -16.57 -4.62 -1.78
CA ARG A 670 -17.48 -5.68 -1.38
C ARG A 670 -16.94 -6.91 -2.10
N PRO A 671 -16.52 -7.95 -1.36
CA PRO A 671 -16.24 -9.23 -1.98
C PRO A 671 -17.48 -9.60 -2.79
N ARG A 672 -17.28 -10.07 -4.03
CA ARG A 672 -18.32 -10.76 -4.78
C ARG A 672 -18.88 -11.86 -3.87
N SER A 673 -20.13 -11.72 -3.43
CA SER A 673 -20.87 -12.77 -2.74
C SER A 673 -21.38 -13.77 -3.75
#